data_AF-A0A853SSI0-F1
#
_entry.id   AF-A0A853SSI0-F1
#
_cell.length_a   1.000
_cell.length_b   1.000
_cell.length_c   1.000
_cell.angle_alpha   90.00
_cell.angle_beta   90.00
_cell.angle_gamma   90.00
#
_symmetry.space_group_name_H-M   'P 1'
#
loop_
_entity.id
_entity.type
_entity.pdbx_description
1 polymer ?
#
loop_
_entity_poly.entity_id
_entity_poly.type
_entity_poly.pdbx_seq_one_letter_code
_entity_poly.pdbx_strand_id
1 'polypeptide(L)'
;MINTAALFSTAFLPGQAGFDTETINGLAEWRLDVPALFKLLIGAGTQAVAWPIYGDGEDCPCVLAAPMAQAQASWQALSALMDKPRNAAAIVARSAISALLASGQPWLILDCVQLIAHDIGTPEYAAALEALRAEAQALHSALQRGDRDALAPLLAAGAASPATGYWSATAEAQLAEVEELDAQDLPFLQGLEVLGWEEDALCYAVSAAAEPDVTGLVTSYGRWIVPLSQRYVDLGVYYADDGWITFATADAPDAHGVLDLNGTVVLPPSPGALYVISPHLVQRIAPDGASSLLRLPDGALLMDGVDNICQRDDGLIDIERQTDQTDDDGKRNVHGVVDTTGKVVVPPAYSSVQDFGTKKKIAIVSQRIAGRFLFGLANSQGELLAPCQYEAIDSATTSSPPKLRKNLIFAIDAQGLACMLTPDGKQAFTPLYPPAHHLRGVAVQSDFLYVVNDGMAWSMDFTGQLLEQFDTVENFKAAITAQLSESIGLGQKKPEKKPAKRRSFTPAQILAKADREQLRSMAALLLLGDAALAARCVDITLEELADDDPEAEYEGETPEAACFFLLWSTAADALGHGTSLDWKSVDEVPRIARHIGLPALRDFSWTEREDGDAMAEGLAAIATHLAPHQLRLVNLHGGEDTYYLGVVRTQDAAAFSKAAQQAALRPVLL
;
A
#
# COMPACT_ATOMS: atom_id res chain seq x y z
N MET A 1 -9.92 -0.06 -6.25
CA MET A 1 -11.25 -0.30 -6.86
C MET A 1 -11.89 1.04 -7.16
N ILE A 2 -12.22 1.28 -8.43
CA ILE A 2 -12.82 2.54 -8.88
C ILE A 2 -14.34 2.45 -8.71
N ASN A 3 -14.89 3.25 -7.81
CA ASN A 3 -16.33 3.28 -7.55
C ASN A 3 -17.04 4.22 -8.52
N THR A 4 -18.24 3.87 -8.96
CA THR A 4 -19.00 4.62 -9.96
C THR A 4 -20.39 4.99 -9.44
N ALA A 5 -20.87 6.18 -9.80
CA ALA A 5 -22.28 6.57 -9.75
C ALA A 5 -22.90 6.43 -11.14
N ALA A 6 -24.11 5.89 -11.23
CA ALA A 6 -24.83 5.75 -12.49
C ALA A 6 -26.26 6.29 -12.40
N LEU A 7 -26.72 6.91 -13.49
CA LEU A 7 -28.14 7.17 -13.72
C LEU A 7 -28.65 6.28 -14.83
N PHE A 8 -29.79 5.66 -14.58
CA PHE A 8 -30.49 4.87 -15.58
C PHE A 8 -32.00 5.00 -15.42
N SER A 9 -32.73 4.57 -16.44
CA SER A 9 -34.19 4.62 -16.46
C SER A 9 -34.80 3.26 -16.70
N THR A 10 -35.97 3.04 -16.10
CA THR A 10 -36.68 1.75 -16.15
C THR A 10 -38.20 1.94 -16.20
N ALA A 11 -38.88 0.95 -16.78
CA ALA A 11 -40.34 0.88 -16.89
C ALA A 11 -41.00 0.64 -15.52
N PHE A 12 -40.37 -0.17 -14.68
CA PHE A 12 -40.94 -0.68 -13.45
C PHE A 12 -39.88 -0.68 -12.34
N LEU A 13 -40.31 -0.65 -11.09
CA LEU A 13 -39.43 -0.83 -9.93
C LEU A 13 -39.43 -2.30 -9.47
N PRO A 14 -38.40 -2.77 -8.75
CA PRO A 14 -38.39 -4.08 -8.12
C PRO A 14 -39.67 -4.35 -7.32
N GLY A 15 -40.24 -5.55 -7.49
CA GLY A 15 -41.52 -5.96 -6.90
C GLY A 15 -42.77 -5.56 -7.70
N GLN A 16 -42.65 -4.78 -8.78
CA GLN A 16 -43.76 -4.51 -9.70
C GLN A 16 -43.83 -5.58 -10.81
N ALA A 17 -45.04 -5.94 -11.24
CA ALA A 17 -45.24 -6.90 -12.31
C ALA A 17 -44.66 -6.36 -13.64
N GLY A 18 -43.72 -7.09 -14.23
CA GLY A 18 -43.03 -6.69 -15.47
C GLY A 18 -41.67 -6.01 -15.25
N PHE A 19 -41.17 -5.95 -14.01
CA PHE A 19 -39.78 -5.56 -13.75
C PHE A 19 -38.80 -6.56 -14.38
N ASP A 20 -37.85 -6.03 -15.14
CA ASP A 20 -36.80 -6.78 -15.81
C ASP A 20 -35.54 -5.90 -15.93
N THR A 21 -34.41 -6.40 -15.44
CA THR A 21 -33.12 -5.71 -15.47
C THR A 21 -32.57 -5.56 -16.90
N GLU A 22 -33.00 -6.40 -17.85
CA GLU A 22 -32.62 -6.26 -19.27
C GLU A 22 -33.29 -5.07 -19.97
N THR A 23 -34.31 -4.45 -19.34
CA THR A 23 -35.06 -3.32 -19.93
C THR A 23 -34.57 -1.95 -19.47
N ILE A 24 -33.44 -1.92 -18.75
CA ILE A 24 -32.84 -0.71 -18.21
C ILE A 24 -32.11 0.05 -19.32
N ASN A 25 -32.32 1.36 -19.38
CA ASN A 25 -31.54 2.26 -20.24
C ASN A 25 -30.60 3.08 -19.38
N GLY A 26 -29.30 2.84 -19.47
CA GLY A 26 -28.31 3.73 -18.86
C GLY A 26 -28.33 5.10 -19.53
N LEU A 27 -28.11 6.14 -18.75
CA LEU A 27 -28.23 7.53 -19.19
C LEU A 27 -26.98 8.33 -18.89
N ALA A 28 -26.33 8.07 -17.76
CA ALA A 28 -25.16 8.81 -17.33
C ALA A 28 -24.34 8.03 -16.31
N GLU A 29 -23.06 8.37 -16.21
CA GLU A 29 -22.16 7.81 -15.21
C GLU A 29 -21.08 8.82 -14.78
N TRP A 30 -20.45 8.52 -13.64
CA TRP A 30 -19.32 9.29 -13.13
C TRP A 30 -18.55 8.47 -12.09
N ARG A 31 -17.21 8.51 -12.13
CA ARG A 31 -16.33 7.79 -11.21
C ARG A 31 -15.97 8.65 -9.99
N LEU A 32 -15.76 7.99 -8.84
CA LEU A 32 -15.33 8.51 -7.53
C LEU A 32 -16.34 9.37 -6.73
N ASP A 33 -17.32 9.98 -7.37
CA ASP A 33 -18.35 10.77 -6.68
C ASP A 33 -19.71 10.81 -7.42
N VAL A 34 -20.72 11.41 -6.77
CA VAL A 34 -22.06 11.61 -7.36
C VAL A 34 -22.20 13.05 -7.86
N PRO A 35 -22.37 13.29 -9.17
CA PRO A 35 -22.55 14.63 -9.73
C PRO A 35 -23.76 15.37 -9.14
N ALA A 36 -23.62 16.70 -8.98
CA ALA A 36 -24.70 17.57 -8.50
C ALA A 36 -25.96 17.49 -9.38
N LEU A 37 -25.80 17.30 -10.69
CA LEU A 37 -26.92 17.14 -11.61
C LEU A 37 -27.68 15.84 -11.33
N PHE A 38 -26.98 14.75 -10.99
CA PHE A 38 -27.65 13.48 -10.70
C PHE A 38 -28.54 13.61 -9.47
N LYS A 39 -28.01 14.21 -8.40
CA LYS A 39 -28.75 14.54 -7.17
C LYS A 39 -29.95 15.44 -7.46
N LEU A 40 -29.77 16.49 -8.26
CA LEU A 40 -30.84 17.43 -8.59
C LEU A 40 -32.00 16.78 -9.37
N LEU A 41 -31.67 15.89 -10.32
CA LEU A 41 -32.67 15.21 -11.15
C LEU A 41 -33.48 14.19 -10.35
N ILE A 42 -32.83 13.46 -9.43
CA ILE A 42 -33.48 12.58 -8.48
C ILE A 42 -34.40 13.36 -7.52
N GLY A 43 -33.99 14.56 -7.09
CA GLY A 43 -34.84 15.61 -6.55
C GLY A 43 -35.55 15.32 -5.22
N ALA A 44 -36.76 15.87 -5.01
CA ALA A 44 -37.45 15.84 -3.71
C ALA A 44 -38.45 14.68 -3.54
N GLY A 45 -39.00 14.14 -4.63
CA GLY A 45 -39.89 12.97 -4.64
C GLY A 45 -39.15 11.63 -4.62
N THR A 46 -37.89 11.62 -4.20
CA THR A 46 -37.03 10.45 -4.16
C THR A 46 -37.45 9.47 -3.07
N GLN A 47 -37.41 8.19 -3.39
CA GLN A 47 -37.56 7.10 -2.44
C GLN A 47 -36.36 6.16 -2.52
N ALA A 48 -35.98 5.57 -1.39
CA ALA A 48 -35.03 4.48 -1.33
C ALA A 48 -35.71 3.18 -1.76
N VAL A 49 -35.06 2.41 -2.64
CA VAL A 49 -35.62 1.17 -3.21
C VAL A 49 -34.58 0.07 -3.15
N ALA A 50 -35.02 -1.17 -2.90
CA ALA A 50 -34.19 -2.36 -3.02
C ALA A 50 -33.82 -2.58 -4.50
N TRP A 51 -32.65 -3.16 -4.77
CA TRP A 51 -32.19 -3.42 -6.14
C TRP A 51 -31.51 -4.79 -6.22
N PRO A 52 -32.10 -5.76 -6.94
CA PRO A 52 -31.76 -7.18 -6.80
C PRO A 52 -30.44 -7.61 -7.44
N ILE A 53 -29.67 -6.67 -8.01
CA ILE A 53 -28.37 -6.98 -8.60
C ILE A 53 -27.28 -7.09 -7.53
N TYR A 54 -27.49 -6.43 -6.40
CA TYR A 54 -26.63 -6.58 -5.23
C TYR A 54 -27.25 -7.66 -4.35
N GLY A 55 -26.50 -8.71 -3.98
CA GLY A 55 -27.05 -9.85 -3.25
C GLY A 55 -27.84 -9.45 -1.99
N ASP A 56 -27.27 -8.61 -1.13
CA ASP A 56 -27.96 -8.07 0.06
C ASP A 56 -28.97 -6.95 -0.27
N GLY A 57 -28.95 -6.44 -1.51
CA GLY A 57 -29.88 -5.44 -2.04
C GLY A 57 -31.22 -5.98 -2.53
N GLU A 58 -31.42 -7.31 -2.52
CA GLU A 58 -32.73 -7.91 -2.83
C GLU A 58 -33.80 -7.51 -1.81
N ASP A 59 -33.44 -7.47 -0.52
CA ASP A 59 -34.36 -7.23 0.60
C ASP A 59 -34.22 -5.84 1.25
N CYS A 60 -33.10 -5.16 1.01
CA CYS A 60 -32.76 -3.89 1.65
C CYS A 60 -32.67 -2.73 0.65
N PRO A 61 -33.19 -1.52 0.96
CA PRO A 61 -33.03 -0.36 0.10
C PRO A 61 -31.56 0.01 -0.12
N CYS A 62 -31.14 0.11 -1.38
CA CYS A 62 -29.76 0.38 -1.77
C CYS A 62 -29.60 1.45 -2.86
N VAL A 63 -30.66 1.79 -3.59
CA VAL A 63 -30.64 2.84 -4.63
C VAL A 63 -31.70 3.90 -4.38
N LEU A 64 -31.58 5.04 -5.07
CA LEU A 64 -32.57 6.12 -5.03
C LEU A 64 -33.39 6.15 -6.33
N ALA A 65 -34.72 6.16 -6.22
CA ALA A 65 -35.62 6.22 -7.35
C ALA A 65 -36.49 7.49 -7.33
N ALA A 66 -36.71 8.08 -8.50
CA ALA A 66 -37.57 9.25 -8.66
C ALA A 66 -38.44 9.14 -9.93
N PRO A 67 -39.64 9.75 -9.95
CA PRO A 67 -40.43 9.84 -11.17
C PRO A 67 -39.68 10.62 -12.27
N MET A 68 -39.59 10.07 -13.47
CA MET A 68 -38.92 10.72 -14.62
C MET A 68 -39.51 12.10 -14.92
N ALA A 69 -40.83 12.26 -14.76
CA ALA A 69 -41.50 13.55 -14.94
C ALA A 69 -40.93 14.65 -14.03
N GLN A 70 -40.48 14.29 -12.82
CA GLN A 70 -39.82 15.23 -11.93
C GLN A 70 -38.44 15.61 -12.45
N ALA A 71 -37.63 14.65 -12.88
CA ALA A 71 -36.30 14.90 -13.45
C ALA A 71 -36.39 15.82 -14.68
N GLN A 72 -37.38 15.59 -15.55
CA GLN A 72 -37.67 16.45 -16.70
C GLN A 72 -38.01 17.89 -16.26
N ALA A 73 -38.85 18.05 -15.23
CA ALA A 73 -39.20 19.37 -14.68
C ALA A 73 -37.99 20.08 -14.05
N SER A 74 -37.17 19.35 -13.28
CA SER A 74 -35.92 19.86 -12.70
C SER A 74 -34.96 20.32 -13.80
N TRP A 75 -34.77 19.51 -14.85
CA TRP A 75 -33.91 19.87 -15.98
C TRP A 75 -34.41 21.10 -16.74
N GLN A 76 -35.72 21.20 -16.96
CA GLN A 76 -36.33 22.35 -17.61
C GLN A 76 -36.15 23.63 -16.78
N ALA A 77 -36.37 23.57 -15.47
CA ALA A 77 -36.18 24.70 -14.57
C ALA A 77 -34.70 25.12 -14.48
N LEU A 78 -33.77 24.16 -14.39
CA LEU A 78 -32.34 24.45 -14.38
C LEU A 78 -31.92 25.12 -15.70
N SER A 79 -32.35 24.56 -16.84
CA SER A 79 -32.07 25.10 -18.17
C SER A 79 -32.53 26.54 -18.35
N ALA A 80 -33.60 26.96 -17.66
CA ALA A 80 -34.07 28.34 -17.67
C ALA A 80 -33.19 29.30 -16.85
N LEU A 81 -32.45 28.80 -15.86
CA LEU A 81 -31.49 29.59 -15.05
C LEU A 81 -30.10 29.65 -15.68
N MET A 82 -29.75 28.65 -16.50
CA MET A 82 -28.48 28.59 -17.23
C MET A 82 -28.43 29.63 -18.35
N ASP A 83 -27.24 30.18 -18.62
CA ASP A 83 -27.02 31.01 -19.78
C ASP A 83 -27.28 30.21 -21.07
N LYS A 84 -27.73 30.91 -22.12
CA LYS A 84 -27.90 30.30 -23.45
C LYS A 84 -26.57 29.72 -23.93
N PRO A 85 -26.53 28.47 -24.41
CA PRO A 85 -25.29 27.86 -24.87
C PRO A 85 -24.76 28.63 -26.08
N ARG A 86 -23.49 29.05 -26.03
CA ARG A 86 -22.86 29.90 -27.06
C ARG A 86 -21.99 29.13 -28.05
N ASN A 87 -21.69 27.87 -27.77
CA ASN A 87 -20.84 27.03 -28.61
C ASN A 87 -21.53 25.69 -28.94
N ALA A 88 -21.06 25.03 -29.99
CA ALA A 88 -21.65 23.79 -30.50
C ALA A 88 -21.62 22.66 -29.45
N ALA A 89 -20.52 22.52 -28.71
CA ALA A 89 -20.37 21.49 -27.68
C ALA A 89 -21.45 21.61 -26.59
N ALA A 90 -21.68 22.82 -26.06
CA ALA A 90 -22.70 23.07 -25.04
C ALA A 90 -24.13 22.86 -25.57
N ILE A 91 -24.38 23.16 -26.85
CA ILE A 91 -25.67 22.87 -27.49
C ILE A 91 -25.88 21.35 -27.56
N VAL A 92 -24.90 20.63 -28.11
CA VAL A 92 -24.96 19.16 -28.28
C VAL A 92 -25.14 18.47 -26.93
N ALA A 93 -24.38 18.84 -25.90
CA ALA A 93 -24.49 18.23 -24.59
C ALA A 93 -25.87 18.46 -23.95
N ARG A 94 -26.38 19.69 -23.96
CA ARG A 94 -27.72 19.96 -23.42
C ARG A 94 -28.81 19.22 -24.19
N SER A 95 -28.68 19.15 -25.52
CA SER A 95 -29.60 18.39 -26.37
C SER A 95 -29.55 16.89 -26.08
N ALA A 96 -28.36 16.32 -25.84
CA ALA A 96 -28.19 14.92 -25.47
C ALA A 96 -28.86 14.61 -24.13
N ILE A 97 -28.62 15.41 -23.09
CA ILE A 97 -29.29 15.25 -21.78
C ILE A 97 -30.81 15.29 -21.95
N SER A 98 -31.30 16.27 -22.72
CA SER A 98 -32.74 16.45 -22.93
C SER A 98 -33.36 15.26 -23.68
N ALA A 99 -32.66 14.71 -24.67
CA ALA A 99 -33.10 13.54 -25.42
C ALA A 99 -33.12 12.28 -24.54
N LEU A 100 -32.09 12.08 -23.72
CA LEU A 100 -31.97 10.94 -22.79
C LEU A 100 -33.08 10.95 -21.74
N LEU A 101 -33.39 12.12 -21.16
CA LEU A 101 -34.52 12.28 -20.23
C LEU A 101 -35.89 12.11 -20.90
N ALA A 102 -35.97 12.19 -22.23
CA ALA A 102 -37.20 12.00 -23.00
C ALA A 102 -37.41 10.54 -23.46
N SER A 103 -36.66 9.58 -22.92
CA SER A 103 -36.69 8.15 -23.30
C SER A 103 -38.06 7.47 -23.19
N GLY A 104 -39.00 8.07 -22.44
CA GLY A 104 -40.36 7.56 -22.25
C GLY A 104 -40.54 6.62 -21.05
N GLN A 105 -39.45 6.29 -20.35
CA GLN A 105 -39.51 5.49 -19.13
C GLN A 105 -40.02 6.32 -17.93
N PRO A 106 -40.88 5.77 -17.05
CA PRO A 106 -41.50 6.49 -15.94
C PRO A 106 -40.58 6.69 -14.72
N TRP A 107 -39.53 5.89 -14.57
CA TRP A 107 -38.62 5.96 -13.41
C TRP A 107 -37.19 6.31 -13.82
N LEU A 108 -36.57 7.18 -13.02
CA LEU A 108 -35.14 7.45 -13.02
C LEU A 108 -34.55 6.89 -11.73
N ILE A 109 -33.45 6.17 -11.84
CA ILE A 109 -32.74 5.54 -10.73
C ILE A 109 -31.32 6.11 -10.66
N LEU A 110 -30.88 6.40 -9.45
CA LEU A 110 -29.51 6.70 -9.11
C LEU A 110 -28.94 5.52 -8.34
N ASP A 111 -27.99 4.85 -8.98
CA ASP A 111 -27.12 3.89 -8.34
C ASP A 111 -25.89 4.60 -7.80
N CYS A 112 -25.69 4.44 -6.50
CA CYS A 112 -24.57 4.97 -5.73
C CYS A 112 -24.00 3.90 -4.80
N VAL A 113 -24.31 2.61 -5.04
CA VAL A 113 -24.01 1.53 -4.10
C VAL A 113 -22.51 1.43 -3.83
N GLN A 114 -21.69 1.46 -4.88
CA GLN A 114 -20.23 1.39 -4.78
C GLN A 114 -19.62 2.59 -4.03
N LEU A 115 -20.32 3.72 -3.93
CA LEU A 115 -19.81 4.94 -3.31
C LEU A 115 -20.11 5.04 -1.81
N ILE A 116 -20.93 4.13 -1.27
CA ILE A 116 -21.22 4.08 0.17
C ILE A 116 -20.32 3.02 0.81
N ALA A 117 -19.43 3.46 1.71
CA ALA A 117 -18.39 2.63 2.33
C ALA A 117 -18.88 1.66 3.43
N HIS A 118 -20.15 1.24 3.37
CA HIS A 118 -20.79 0.36 4.35
C HIS A 118 -21.54 -0.75 3.64
N ASP A 119 -21.74 -1.89 4.30
CA ASP A 119 -22.47 -2.99 3.71
C ASP A 119 -23.97 -2.68 3.65
N ILE A 120 -24.64 -3.13 2.58
CA ILE A 120 -26.09 -3.00 2.43
C ILE A 120 -26.79 -3.66 3.63
N GLY A 121 -27.87 -3.04 4.11
CA GLY A 121 -28.63 -3.54 5.27
C GLY A 121 -28.10 -3.10 6.64
N THR A 122 -26.92 -2.47 6.69
CA THR A 122 -26.40 -1.87 7.93
C THR A 122 -27.09 -0.52 8.25
N PRO A 123 -27.20 -0.13 9.54
CA PRO A 123 -27.69 1.19 9.93
C PRO A 123 -26.87 2.34 9.33
N GLU A 124 -25.56 2.17 9.19
CA GLU A 124 -24.63 3.15 8.65
C GLU A 124 -24.88 3.38 7.16
N TYR A 125 -25.10 2.31 6.39
CA TYR A 125 -25.48 2.41 4.98
C TYR A 125 -26.82 3.14 4.80
N ALA A 126 -27.84 2.77 5.58
CA ALA A 126 -29.14 3.42 5.53
C ALA A 126 -29.06 4.92 5.85
N ALA A 127 -28.21 5.31 6.81
CA ALA A 127 -27.96 6.70 7.15
C ALA A 127 -27.26 7.47 6.00
N ALA A 128 -26.29 6.85 5.33
CA ALA A 128 -25.60 7.44 4.18
C ALA A 128 -26.54 7.66 2.98
N LEU A 129 -27.39 6.67 2.68
CA LEU A 129 -28.39 6.77 1.60
C LEU A 129 -29.42 7.88 1.89
N GLU A 130 -29.84 8.02 3.15
CA GLU A 130 -30.74 9.09 3.58
C GLU A 130 -30.07 10.47 3.51
N ALA A 131 -28.78 10.58 3.81
CA ALA A 131 -28.03 11.83 3.64
C ALA A 131 -27.99 12.27 2.17
N LEU A 132 -27.73 11.34 1.24
CA LEU A 132 -27.77 11.63 -0.20
C LEU A 132 -29.16 12.09 -0.66
N ARG A 133 -30.23 11.46 -0.13
CA ARG A 133 -31.61 11.87 -0.38
C ARG A 133 -31.90 13.29 0.14
N ALA A 134 -31.37 13.64 1.32
CA ALA A 134 -31.50 14.98 1.88
C ALA A 134 -30.78 16.04 1.03
N GLU A 135 -29.60 15.71 0.49
CA GLU A 135 -28.87 16.59 -0.45
C GLU A 135 -29.65 16.83 -1.74
N ALA A 136 -30.22 15.77 -2.34
CA ALA A 136 -31.08 15.87 -3.52
C ALA A 136 -32.28 16.79 -3.27
N GLN A 137 -32.93 16.65 -2.11
CA GLN A 137 -34.03 17.52 -1.69
C GLN A 137 -33.59 18.98 -1.49
N ALA A 138 -32.40 19.21 -0.92
CA ALA A 138 -31.85 20.56 -0.72
C ALA A 138 -31.58 21.26 -2.06
N LEU A 139 -30.95 20.58 -3.01
CA LEU A 139 -30.70 21.07 -4.37
C LEU A 139 -32.01 21.37 -5.11
N HIS A 140 -33.00 20.48 -5.02
CA HIS A 140 -34.31 20.72 -5.63
C HIS A 140 -35.00 21.95 -5.02
N SER A 141 -34.92 22.11 -3.70
CA SER A 141 -35.48 23.29 -3.01
C SER A 141 -34.78 24.58 -3.41
N ALA A 142 -33.46 24.54 -3.60
CA ALA A 142 -32.68 25.66 -4.13
C ALA A 142 -33.12 26.04 -5.56
N LEU A 143 -33.32 25.03 -6.42
CA LEU A 143 -33.85 25.20 -7.77
C LEU A 143 -35.21 25.90 -7.78
N GLN A 144 -36.14 25.47 -6.93
CA GLN A 144 -37.47 26.08 -6.82
C GLN A 144 -37.40 27.55 -6.38
N ARG A 145 -36.43 27.91 -5.53
CA ARG A 145 -36.21 29.30 -5.09
C ARG A 145 -35.44 30.15 -6.10
N GLY A 146 -34.85 29.54 -7.13
CA GLY A 146 -33.93 30.22 -8.04
C GLY A 146 -32.62 30.66 -7.37
N ASP A 147 -32.19 29.93 -6.34
CA ASP A 147 -30.99 30.22 -5.56
C ASP A 147 -29.73 29.92 -6.37
N ARG A 148 -29.17 30.96 -7.01
CA ARG A 148 -28.04 30.81 -7.94
C ARG A 148 -26.74 30.44 -7.24
N ASP A 149 -26.56 30.83 -5.99
CA ASP A 149 -25.33 30.53 -5.24
C ASP A 149 -25.27 29.04 -4.90
N ALA A 150 -26.39 28.48 -4.42
CA ALA A 150 -26.51 27.04 -4.17
C ALA A 150 -26.41 26.18 -5.44
N LEU A 151 -26.75 26.75 -6.61
CA LEU A 151 -26.70 26.08 -7.92
C LEU A 151 -25.45 26.43 -8.73
N ALA A 152 -24.53 27.21 -8.18
CA ALA A 152 -23.39 27.77 -8.92
C ALA A 152 -22.60 26.72 -9.72
N PRO A 153 -22.30 25.50 -9.19
CA PRO A 153 -21.59 24.47 -9.96
C PRO A 153 -22.31 24.04 -11.23
N LEU A 154 -23.66 23.95 -11.18
CA LEU A 154 -24.49 23.56 -12.32
C LEU A 154 -24.68 24.71 -13.33
N LEU A 155 -24.64 25.96 -12.85
CA LEU A 155 -24.80 27.14 -13.70
C LEU A 155 -23.51 27.54 -14.43
N ALA A 156 -22.34 27.24 -13.83
CA ALA A 156 -21.02 27.50 -14.42
C ALA A 156 -20.55 26.40 -15.38
N ALA A 157 -21.20 25.24 -15.38
CA ALA A 157 -20.80 24.04 -16.12
C ALA A 157 -20.88 24.18 -17.66
N GLY A 158 -19.80 23.77 -18.34
CA GLY A 158 -19.77 23.47 -19.78
C GLY A 158 -20.30 22.07 -20.10
N ALA A 159 -20.20 21.64 -21.37
CA ALA A 159 -20.48 20.26 -21.77
C ALA A 159 -19.49 19.30 -21.06
N ALA A 160 -20.00 18.30 -20.33
CA ALA A 160 -19.23 17.33 -19.53
C ALA A 160 -18.32 17.99 -18.49
N SER A 161 -18.93 18.56 -17.44
CA SER A 161 -18.23 19.00 -16.23
C SER A 161 -18.44 17.99 -15.09
N PRO A 162 -17.59 18.02 -14.03
CA PRO A 162 -17.83 17.23 -12.81
C PRO A 162 -19.21 17.41 -12.21
N ALA A 163 -19.77 18.63 -12.28
CA ALA A 163 -21.11 18.90 -11.77
C ALA A 163 -22.22 18.20 -12.57
N THR A 164 -21.98 17.88 -13.85
CA THR A 164 -22.99 17.33 -14.76
C THR A 164 -22.87 15.84 -15.00
N GLY A 165 -21.69 15.24 -14.81
CA GLY A 165 -21.44 13.85 -15.18
C GLY A 165 -21.25 13.63 -16.69
N TYR A 166 -20.96 12.38 -17.07
CA TYR A 166 -20.91 11.92 -18.47
C TYR A 166 -22.24 11.29 -18.86
N TRP A 167 -22.79 11.59 -20.04
CA TRP A 167 -24.13 11.18 -20.46
C TRP A 167 -24.09 10.30 -21.70
N SER A 168 -24.64 9.09 -21.61
CA SER A 168 -24.74 8.13 -22.71
C SER A 168 -25.93 7.19 -22.54
N ALA A 169 -26.65 6.91 -23.63
CA ALA A 169 -27.68 5.86 -23.69
C ALA A 169 -27.09 4.45 -23.70
N THR A 170 -25.82 4.33 -24.09
CA THR A 170 -25.12 3.07 -24.35
C THR A 170 -24.13 2.71 -23.25
N ALA A 171 -23.94 3.60 -22.27
CA ALA A 171 -23.42 3.13 -21.00
C ALA A 171 -24.48 2.14 -20.53
N GLU A 172 -24.26 0.84 -20.71
CA GLU A 172 -25.05 -0.16 -20.03
C GLU A 172 -25.03 0.24 -18.56
N ALA A 173 -26.17 0.17 -17.88
CA ALA A 173 -26.18 0.35 -16.44
C ALA A 173 -25.34 -0.81 -15.89
N GLN A 174 -24.02 -0.62 -15.79
CA GLN A 174 -23.11 -1.58 -15.20
C GLN A 174 -23.38 -1.54 -13.71
N LEU A 175 -24.42 -2.29 -13.36
CA LEU A 175 -24.83 -2.61 -12.02
C LEU A 175 -23.89 -3.71 -11.44
N ALA A 176 -22.83 -4.05 -12.18
CA ALA A 176 -21.81 -5.06 -11.88
C ALA A 176 -20.39 -4.46 -12.04
N GLU A 177 -19.36 -5.22 -11.64
CA GLU A 177 -17.95 -4.80 -11.72
C GLU A 177 -17.50 -4.64 -13.18
N VAL A 178 -16.60 -3.67 -13.42
CA VAL A 178 -16.02 -3.44 -14.75
C VAL A 178 -14.97 -4.53 -15.00
N GLU A 179 -15.23 -5.42 -15.94
CA GLU A 179 -14.32 -6.53 -16.30
C GLU A 179 -13.67 -6.33 -17.68
N GLU A 180 -12.52 -6.98 -17.86
CA GLU A 180 -11.88 -7.13 -19.16
C GLU A 180 -12.68 -8.13 -20.02
N LEU A 181 -13.07 -7.68 -21.21
CA LEU A 181 -13.73 -8.48 -22.25
C LEU A 181 -12.74 -8.82 -23.38
N ASP A 182 -13.07 -9.80 -24.24
CA ASP A 182 -12.26 -10.02 -25.44
C ASP A 182 -12.40 -8.81 -26.38
N ALA A 183 -11.29 -8.17 -26.72
CA ALA A 183 -11.28 -7.00 -27.60
C ALA A 183 -11.92 -7.27 -28.97
N GLN A 184 -11.92 -8.52 -29.45
CA GLN A 184 -12.55 -8.91 -30.71
C GLN A 184 -14.08 -8.81 -30.65
N ASP A 185 -14.66 -8.94 -29.46
CA ASP A 185 -16.10 -8.87 -29.22
C ASP A 185 -16.60 -7.43 -29.05
N LEU A 186 -15.71 -6.43 -29.05
CA LEU A 186 -16.01 -5.03 -28.83
C LEU A 186 -15.98 -4.23 -30.16
N PRO A 187 -17.14 -3.93 -30.78
CA PRO A 187 -17.18 -3.33 -32.11
C PRO A 187 -16.53 -1.94 -32.20
N PHE A 188 -16.53 -1.18 -31.10
CA PHE A 188 -15.95 0.15 -31.04
C PHE A 188 -14.41 0.14 -30.98
N LEU A 189 -13.79 -1.02 -30.72
CA LEU A 189 -12.34 -1.22 -30.82
C LEU A 189 -11.89 -1.60 -32.24
N GLN A 190 -12.81 -1.95 -33.14
CA GLN A 190 -12.46 -2.38 -34.49
C GLN A 190 -11.76 -1.25 -35.26
N GLY A 191 -10.57 -1.56 -35.78
CA GLY A 191 -9.74 -0.61 -36.52
C GLY A 191 -8.84 0.26 -35.64
N LEU A 192 -8.85 0.05 -34.32
CA LEU A 192 -7.86 0.59 -33.39
C LEU A 192 -6.80 -0.47 -33.08
N GLU A 193 -5.62 0.00 -32.67
CA GLU A 193 -4.61 -0.85 -32.06
C GLU A 193 -4.86 -0.88 -30.54
N VAL A 194 -5.12 -2.07 -30.00
CA VAL A 194 -5.32 -2.25 -28.55
C VAL A 194 -3.97 -2.53 -27.92
N LEU A 195 -3.53 -1.65 -27.02
CA LEU A 195 -2.24 -1.72 -26.35
C LEU A 195 -2.30 -2.65 -25.14
N GLY A 196 -3.43 -2.68 -24.43
CA GLY A 196 -3.65 -3.54 -23.27
C GLY A 196 -4.85 -3.12 -22.44
N TRP A 197 -5.18 -3.94 -21.44
CA TRP A 197 -6.09 -3.61 -20.36
C TRP A 197 -5.34 -2.94 -19.21
N GLU A 198 -5.83 -1.81 -18.75
CA GLU A 198 -5.30 -1.05 -17.62
C GLU A 198 -6.12 -1.38 -16.37
N GLU A 199 -5.61 -2.26 -15.51
CA GLU A 199 -6.33 -2.76 -14.33
C GLU A 199 -6.70 -1.63 -13.35
N ASP A 200 -5.76 -0.73 -13.06
CA ASP A 200 -5.95 0.37 -12.10
C ASP A 200 -6.96 1.42 -12.59
N ALA A 201 -7.19 1.49 -13.91
CA ALA A 201 -8.14 2.42 -14.55
C ALA A 201 -9.40 1.73 -15.10
N LEU A 202 -9.48 0.40 -15.06
CA LEU A 202 -10.58 -0.42 -15.58
C LEU A 202 -10.98 0.01 -17.02
N CYS A 203 -10.00 0.07 -17.92
CA CYS A 203 -10.21 0.46 -19.32
C CYS A 203 -9.13 -0.10 -20.25
N TYR A 204 -9.39 -0.08 -21.56
CA TYR A 204 -8.38 -0.37 -22.58
C TYR A 204 -7.58 0.88 -22.94
N ALA A 205 -6.26 0.72 -23.01
CA ALA A 205 -5.38 1.62 -23.72
C ALA A 205 -5.39 1.29 -25.21
N VAL A 206 -5.62 2.31 -26.05
CA VAL A 206 -5.78 2.15 -27.50
C VAL A 206 -5.05 3.25 -28.26
N SER A 207 -4.65 2.99 -29.49
CA SER A 207 -4.12 3.98 -30.43
C SER A 207 -4.72 3.82 -31.82
N ALA A 208 -4.53 4.82 -32.68
CA ALA A 208 -4.85 4.70 -34.10
C ALA A 208 -3.61 4.22 -34.86
N ALA A 209 -3.76 3.29 -35.80
CA ALA A 209 -2.63 2.78 -36.60
C ALA A 209 -1.84 3.87 -37.36
N ALA A 210 -2.48 5.01 -37.66
CA ALA A 210 -1.82 6.15 -38.30
C ALA A 210 -0.99 7.01 -37.34
N GLU A 211 -1.26 6.94 -36.04
CA GLU A 211 -0.65 7.75 -34.98
C GLU A 211 -0.45 6.88 -33.71
N PRO A 212 0.50 5.93 -33.73
CA PRO A 212 0.64 4.94 -32.65
C PRO A 212 1.06 5.55 -31.31
N ASP A 213 1.74 6.70 -31.32
CA ASP A 213 2.17 7.41 -30.11
C ASP A 213 1.01 8.12 -29.38
N VAL A 214 -0.10 8.38 -30.08
CA VAL A 214 -1.30 8.97 -29.48
C VAL A 214 -2.12 7.88 -28.84
N THR A 215 -2.27 7.96 -27.52
CA THR A 215 -3.02 6.99 -26.72
C THR A 215 -4.35 7.55 -26.29
N GLY A 216 -5.38 6.71 -26.32
CA GLY A 216 -6.68 6.95 -25.75
C GLY A 216 -7.05 5.86 -24.74
N LEU A 217 -8.02 6.18 -23.89
CA LEU A 217 -8.53 5.28 -22.85
C LEU A 217 -10.03 5.10 -23.03
N VAL A 218 -10.47 3.86 -23.16
CA VAL A 218 -11.88 3.51 -23.40
C VAL A 218 -12.29 2.31 -22.56
N THR A 219 -13.40 2.41 -21.85
CA THR A 219 -13.92 1.32 -21.01
C THR A 219 -14.42 0.14 -21.84
N SER A 220 -14.63 -1.02 -21.22
CA SER A 220 -15.15 -2.22 -21.90
C SER A 220 -16.57 -2.09 -22.45
N TYR A 221 -17.31 -1.05 -22.01
CA TYR A 221 -18.63 -0.67 -22.53
C TYR A 221 -18.58 0.56 -23.45
N GLY A 222 -17.39 1.01 -23.87
CA GLY A 222 -17.24 2.01 -24.92
C GLY A 222 -17.32 3.47 -24.48
N ARG A 223 -17.26 3.77 -23.18
CA ARG A 223 -17.05 5.16 -22.72
C ARG A 223 -15.60 5.53 -22.91
N TRP A 224 -15.36 6.63 -23.62
CA TRP A 224 -14.04 7.25 -23.68
C TRP A 224 -13.75 8.04 -22.41
N ILE A 225 -12.73 7.64 -21.68
CA ILE A 225 -12.10 8.44 -20.62
C ILE A 225 -11.18 9.46 -21.29
N VAL A 226 -10.32 8.99 -22.21
CA VAL A 226 -9.42 9.85 -22.99
C VAL A 226 -9.65 9.61 -24.47
N PRO A 227 -10.42 10.47 -25.17
CA PRO A 227 -10.60 10.35 -26.62
C PRO A 227 -9.31 10.59 -27.39
N LEU A 228 -9.05 9.81 -28.45
CA LEU A 228 -7.89 10.00 -29.35
C LEU A 228 -7.82 11.40 -29.99
N SER A 229 -8.96 12.09 -30.12
CA SER A 229 -9.02 13.47 -30.62
C SER A 229 -8.30 14.49 -29.72
N GLN A 230 -8.04 14.15 -28.47
CA GLN A 230 -7.23 14.98 -27.55
C GLN A 230 -5.73 14.93 -27.88
N ARG A 231 -5.29 13.93 -28.65
CA ARG A 231 -3.89 13.76 -29.07
C ARG A 231 -2.92 13.75 -27.89
N TYR A 232 -3.28 13.04 -26.82
CA TYR A 232 -2.40 12.85 -25.67
C TYR A 232 -1.40 11.73 -25.91
N VAL A 233 -0.24 11.87 -25.28
CA VAL A 233 0.87 10.92 -25.30
C VAL A 233 1.34 10.74 -23.85
N ASP A 234 2.15 9.72 -23.58
CA ASP A 234 2.73 9.48 -22.24
C ASP A 234 1.66 9.46 -21.12
N LEU A 235 0.62 8.63 -21.30
CA LEU A 235 -0.45 8.46 -20.32
C LEU A 235 0.09 7.64 -19.13
N GLY A 236 0.22 8.26 -17.96
CA GLY A 236 0.62 7.61 -16.72
C GLY A 236 -0.58 7.02 -15.99
N VAL A 237 -1.05 5.86 -16.47
CA VAL A 237 -2.24 5.18 -15.95
C VAL A 237 -1.98 4.45 -14.63
N TYR A 238 -0.73 4.13 -14.33
CA TYR A 238 -0.29 3.52 -13.06
C TYR A 238 -0.54 4.37 -11.80
N TYR A 239 -1.02 5.62 -11.96
CA TYR A 239 -1.49 6.46 -10.86
C TYR A 239 -3.01 6.40 -10.64
N ALA A 240 -3.72 5.56 -11.39
CA ALA A 240 -5.19 5.53 -11.37
C ALA A 240 -5.74 5.05 -10.01
N ASP A 241 -5.00 4.24 -9.27
CA ASP A 241 -5.32 3.85 -7.90
C ASP A 241 -5.33 5.04 -6.92
N ASP A 242 -4.52 6.07 -7.17
CA ASP A 242 -4.55 7.34 -6.44
C ASP A 242 -5.62 8.30 -6.98
N GLY A 243 -6.35 7.92 -8.02
CA GLY A 243 -7.44 8.69 -8.63
C GLY A 243 -7.03 9.57 -9.81
N TRP A 244 -5.82 9.42 -10.34
CA TRP A 244 -5.22 10.36 -11.28
C TRP A 244 -4.62 9.67 -12.52
N ILE A 245 -4.57 10.38 -13.64
CA ILE A 245 -3.87 9.96 -14.86
C ILE A 245 -3.01 11.12 -15.31
N THR A 246 -1.68 10.96 -15.39
CA THR A 246 -0.82 11.98 -15.98
C THR A 246 -0.83 11.88 -17.49
N PHE A 247 -0.60 12.98 -18.20
CA PHE A 247 -0.51 12.97 -19.66
C PHE A 247 0.44 14.06 -20.15
N ALA A 248 1.01 13.86 -21.34
CA ALA A 248 1.58 14.92 -22.16
C ALA A 248 0.74 15.13 -23.42
N THR A 249 1.00 16.21 -24.16
CA THR A 249 0.33 16.46 -25.45
C THR A 249 1.29 16.16 -26.60
N ALA A 250 0.79 15.61 -27.71
CA ALA A 250 1.63 15.33 -28.88
C ALA A 250 2.36 16.58 -29.41
N ASP A 251 1.75 17.77 -29.26
CA ASP A 251 2.30 19.04 -29.71
C ASP A 251 3.35 19.63 -28.73
N ALA A 252 3.34 19.20 -27.48
CA ALA A 252 4.27 19.61 -26.42
C ALA A 252 4.54 18.42 -25.47
N PRO A 253 5.38 17.46 -25.90
CA PRO A 253 5.62 16.21 -25.15
C PRO A 253 6.42 16.42 -23.85
N ASP A 254 7.01 17.60 -23.66
CA ASP A 254 7.72 18.03 -22.46
C ASP A 254 6.83 18.79 -21.45
N ALA A 255 5.54 18.93 -21.76
CA ALA A 255 4.56 19.57 -20.89
C ALA A 255 3.50 18.56 -20.43
N HIS A 256 3.50 18.27 -19.13
CA HIS A 256 2.61 17.29 -18.52
C HIS A 256 1.47 17.94 -17.75
N GLY A 257 0.29 17.30 -17.79
CA GLY A 257 -0.90 17.63 -17.03
C GLY A 257 -1.43 16.42 -16.26
N VAL A 258 -2.55 16.62 -15.55
CA VAL A 258 -3.23 15.57 -14.78
C VAL A 258 -4.71 15.57 -15.11
N LEU A 259 -5.24 14.38 -15.36
CA LEU A 259 -6.65 14.07 -15.51
C LEU A 259 -7.17 13.38 -14.24
N ASP A 260 -8.43 13.57 -13.92
CA ASP A 260 -9.14 12.62 -13.04
C ASP A 260 -9.51 11.33 -13.81
N LEU A 261 -10.03 10.33 -13.09
CA LEU A 261 -10.51 9.07 -13.70
C LEU A 261 -11.74 9.24 -14.62
N ASN A 262 -12.28 10.45 -14.74
CA ASN A 262 -13.36 10.78 -15.67
C ASN A 262 -12.85 11.43 -16.96
N GLY A 263 -11.54 11.63 -17.10
CA GLY A 263 -10.93 12.31 -18.24
C GLY A 263 -11.00 13.84 -18.18
N THR A 264 -11.36 14.40 -17.02
CA THR A 264 -11.38 15.85 -16.82
C THR A 264 -9.98 16.34 -16.52
N VAL A 265 -9.51 17.35 -17.26
CA VAL A 265 -8.25 18.04 -16.94
C VAL A 265 -8.38 18.75 -15.61
N VAL A 266 -7.59 18.27 -14.63
CA VAL A 266 -7.50 18.81 -13.28
C VAL A 266 -6.32 19.77 -13.19
N LEU A 267 -5.16 19.35 -13.70
CA LEU A 267 -4.01 20.22 -13.92
C LEU A 267 -3.74 20.35 -15.42
N PRO A 268 -3.76 21.58 -15.99
CA PRO A 268 -3.43 21.77 -17.39
C PRO A 268 -1.96 21.45 -17.65
N PRO A 269 -1.60 21.08 -18.90
CA PRO A 269 -0.23 20.76 -19.24
C PRO A 269 0.70 21.95 -18.98
N SER A 270 1.77 21.70 -18.25
CA SER A 270 2.80 22.70 -17.93
C SER A 270 4.19 22.09 -18.11
N PRO A 271 5.23 22.87 -18.48
CA PRO A 271 6.56 22.34 -18.71
C PRO A 271 7.10 21.57 -17.50
N GLY A 272 7.64 20.38 -17.77
CA GLY A 272 8.17 19.47 -16.76
C GLY A 272 7.29 18.26 -16.54
N ALA A 273 7.90 17.21 -16.01
CA ALA A 273 7.24 15.94 -15.69
C ALA A 273 6.45 16.06 -14.38
N LEU A 274 5.36 15.30 -14.28
CA LEU A 274 4.52 15.19 -13.08
C LEU A 274 4.51 13.74 -12.58
N TYR A 275 4.74 13.56 -11.28
CA TYR A 275 4.74 12.27 -10.61
C TYR A 275 3.78 12.31 -9.43
N VAL A 276 2.70 11.53 -9.48
CA VAL A 276 1.74 11.46 -8.37
C VAL A 276 2.38 10.71 -7.21
N ILE A 277 2.27 11.30 -6.02
CA ILE A 277 2.86 10.76 -4.78
C ILE A 277 1.78 10.16 -3.89
N SER A 278 0.58 10.72 -3.93
CA SER A 278 -0.59 10.29 -3.17
C SER A 278 -1.86 10.85 -3.83
N PRO A 279 -3.06 10.50 -3.35
CA PRO A 279 -4.30 11.09 -3.85
C PRO A 279 -4.39 12.62 -3.69
N HIS A 280 -3.50 13.23 -2.91
CA HIS A 280 -3.52 14.67 -2.63
C HIS A 280 -2.25 15.40 -3.08
N LEU A 281 -1.24 14.69 -3.61
CA LEU A 281 0.08 15.26 -3.85
C LEU A 281 0.67 14.82 -5.18
N VAL A 282 1.28 15.78 -5.88
CA VAL A 282 2.05 15.53 -7.10
C VAL A 282 3.37 16.28 -7.04
N GLN A 283 4.45 15.60 -7.39
CA GLN A 283 5.76 16.19 -7.61
C GLN A 283 5.84 16.69 -9.05
N ARG A 284 6.34 17.90 -9.25
CA ARG A 284 6.71 18.41 -10.57
C ARG A 284 8.22 18.53 -10.67
N ILE A 285 8.81 17.96 -11.72
CA ILE A 285 10.21 18.18 -12.08
C ILE A 285 10.25 19.04 -13.36
N ALA A 286 10.63 20.30 -13.20
CA ALA A 286 10.74 21.25 -14.30
C ALA A 286 11.87 20.85 -15.27
N PRO A 287 11.88 21.37 -16.52
CA PRO A 287 12.90 21.02 -17.51
C PRO A 287 14.34 21.35 -17.11
N ASP A 288 14.54 22.29 -16.19
CA ASP A 288 15.86 22.64 -15.63
C ASP A 288 16.27 21.76 -14.43
N GLY A 289 15.43 20.79 -14.07
CA GLY A 289 15.60 19.89 -12.93
C GLY A 289 15.04 20.43 -11.61
N ALA A 290 14.49 21.65 -11.58
CA ALA A 290 13.90 22.19 -10.37
C ALA A 290 12.64 21.39 -9.97
N SER A 291 12.62 20.86 -8.75
CA SER A 291 11.51 20.06 -8.24
C SER A 291 10.61 20.84 -7.30
N SER A 292 9.29 20.66 -7.42
CA SER A 292 8.30 21.27 -6.53
C SER A 292 7.23 20.25 -6.11
N LEU A 293 6.74 20.34 -4.88
CA LEU A 293 5.59 19.57 -4.40
C LEU A 293 4.32 20.43 -4.52
N LEU A 294 3.33 19.91 -5.23
CA LEU A 294 2.05 20.56 -5.47
C LEU A 294 0.92 19.77 -4.83
N ARG A 295 -0.13 20.47 -4.42
CA ARG A 295 -1.38 19.88 -3.95
C ARG A 295 -2.27 19.50 -5.14
N LEU A 296 -2.85 18.32 -5.09
CA LEU A 296 -3.97 17.92 -5.94
C LEU A 296 -5.30 18.19 -5.21
N PRO A 297 -6.37 18.54 -5.95
CA PRO A 297 -6.43 18.75 -7.39
C PRO A 297 -6.05 20.18 -7.84
N ASP A 298 -5.85 21.12 -6.92
CA ASP A 298 -5.81 22.56 -7.27
C ASP A 298 -4.47 23.10 -7.78
N GLY A 299 -3.42 22.27 -7.75
CA GLY A 299 -2.07 22.62 -8.20
C GLY A 299 -1.36 23.63 -7.30
N ALA A 300 -1.88 23.88 -6.08
CA ALA A 300 -1.28 24.84 -5.17
C ALA A 300 0.14 24.40 -4.80
N LEU A 301 1.12 25.29 -4.99
CA LEU A 301 2.50 25.05 -4.57
C LEU A 301 2.56 24.90 -3.05
N LEU A 302 2.99 23.73 -2.58
CA LEU A 302 3.18 23.47 -1.15
C LEU A 302 4.63 23.72 -0.75
N MET A 303 5.58 23.18 -1.51
CA MET A 303 7.01 23.34 -1.27
C MET A 303 7.80 23.36 -2.58
N ASP A 304 8.89 24.12 -2.58
CA ASP A 304 9.80 24.24 -3.72
C ASP A 304 11.19 23.70 -3.36
N GLY A 305 11.92 23.20 -4.36
CA GLY A 305 13.22 22.56 -4.22
C GLY A 305 13.18 21.27 -3.42
N VAL A 306 12.17 20.42 -3.65
CA VAL A 306 12.04 19.11 -2.97
C VAL A 306 12.57 18.01 -3.87
N ASP A 307 13.84 17.67 -3.73
CA ASP A 307 14.58 16.83 -4.66
C ASP A 307 14.17 15.34 -4.59
N ASN A 308 13.80 14.85 -3.41
CA ASN A 308 13.39 13.45 -3.22
C ASN A 308 12.14 13.38 -2.34
N ILE A 309 11.21 12.50 -2.71
CA ILE A 309 9.92 12.31 -2.06
C ILE A 309 9.61 10.82 -2.03
N CYS A 310 9.36 10.25 -0.86
CA CYS A 310 8.99 8.84 -0.74
C CYS A 310 7.95 8.60 0.35
N GLN A 311 7.05 7.65 0.11
CA GLN A 311 6.10 7.19 1.12
C GLN A 311 6.84 6.38 2.20
N ARG A 312 6.32 6.44 3.43
CA ARG A 312 6.87 5.77 4.61
C ARG A 312 5.91 4.73 5.16
N ASP A 313 6.45 3.75 5.88
CA ASP A 313 5.67 2.68 6.53
C ASP A 313 4.72 3.22 7.62
N ASP A 314 4.99 4.40 8.16
CA ASP A 314 4.15 5.07 9.15
C ASP A 314 2.97 5.87 8.55
N GLY A 315 2.79 5.80 7.22
CA GLY A 315 1.72 6.47 6.47
C GLY A 315 1.98 7.96 6.21
N LEU A 316 3.19 8.44 6.47
CA LEU A 316 3.64 9.79 6.13
C LEU A 316 4.53 9.77 4.88
N ILE A 317 5.03 10.93 4.49
CA ILE A 317 5.87 11.10 3.31
C ILE A 317 7.16 11.80 3.72
N ASP A 318 8.29 11.18 3.40
CA ASP A 318 9.61 11.79 3.53
C ASP A 318 9.83 12.80 2.41
N ILE A 319 10.42 13.93 2.78
CA ILE A 319 10.84 14.96 1.84
C ILE A 319 12.31 15.31 2.07
N GLU A 320 13.05 15.42 0.98
CA GLU A 320 14.45 15.82 0.99
C GLU A 320 14.62 17.08 0.16
N ARG A 321 15.45 18.01 0.63
CA ARG A 321 15.80 19.21 -0.13
C ARG A 321 17.27 19.57 0.04
N GLN A 322 17.88 20.09 -1.00
CA GLN A 322 19.17 20.76 -0.89
C GLN A 322 19.07 22.06 -0.11
N THR A 323 20.09 22.31 0.72
CA THR A 323 20.26 23.57 1.43
C THR A 323 21.26 24.47 0.70
N ASP A 324 20.97 25.77 0.69
CA ASP A 324 21.90 26.82 0.26
C ASP A 324 22.92 27.18 1.35
N GLN A 325 22.87 26.54 2.52
CA GLN A 325 23.73 26.85 3.66
C GLN A 325 25.17 26.40 3.39
N THR A 326 26.06 27.39 3.33
CA THR A 326 27.51 27.25 3.11
C THR A 326 28.28 27.27 4.43
N ASP A 327 27.92 26.40 5.36
CA ASP A 327 28.81 26.06 6.46
C ASP A 327 30.02 25.29 5.87
N ASP A 328 31.17 25.25 6.55
CA ASP A 328 32.48 24.78 6.05
C ASP A 328 32.52 23.41 5.28
N ASP A 329 31.43 22.63 5.21
CA ASP A 329 31.33 21.38 4.42
C ASP A 329 30.45 21.44 3.13
N GLY A 330 30.01 22.60 2.65
CA GLY A 330 29.30 22.72 1.35
C GLY A 330 27.80 22.29 1.35
N LYS A 331 27.19 22.24 0.15
CA LYS A 331 25.76 21.92 -0.07
C LYS A 331 25.41 20.55 0.53
N ARG A 332 24.33 20.49 1.32
CA ARG A 332 23.83 19.25 1.93
C ARG A 332 22.34 19.11 1.77
N ASN A 333 21.88 17.87 1.69
CA ASN A 333 20.48 17.52 1.73
C ASN A 333 19.98 17.52 3.17
N VAL A 334 18.77 18.05 3.38
CA VAL A 334 18.05 17.98 4.65
C VAL A 334 16.71 17.30 4.44
N HIS A 335 16.35 16.51 5.44
CA HIS A 335 15.16 15.68 5.49
C HIS A 335 14.11 16.31 6.40
N GLY A 336 12.86 16.18 5.98
CA GLY A 336 11.66 16.49 6.74
C GLY A 336 10.59 15.45 6.42
N VAL A 337 9.43 15.61 7.07
CA VAL A 337 8.30 14.70 6.92
C VAL A 337 7.04 15.53 6.73
N VAL A 338 6.19 15.13 5.80
CA VAL A 338 4.86 15.71 5.57
C VAL A 338 3.79 14.64 5.74
N ASP A 339 2.57 15.06 6.04
CA ASP A 339 1.43 14.15 5.96
C ASP A 339 0.97 13.97 4.50
N THR A 340 -0.01 13.09 4.30
CA THR A 340 -0.54 12.77 2.96
C THR A 340 -1.16 13.97 2.25
N THR A 341 -1.46 15.06 2.96
CA THR A 341 -1.98 16.33 2.40
C THR A 341 -0.86 17.34 2.09
N GLY A 342 0.39 16.98 2.40
CA GLY A 342 1.58 17.80 2.23
C GLY A 342 1.77 18.83 3.33
N LYS A 343 1.03 18.73 4.44
CA LYS A 343 1.27 19.55 5.62
C LYS A 343 2.56 19.07 6.29
N VAL A 344 3.47 20.00 6.55
CA VAL A 344 4.73 19.72 7.24
C VAL A 344 4.45 19.19 8.65
N VAL A 345 4.89 17.95 8.89
CA VAL A 345 4.93 17.31 10.21
C VAL A 345 6.29 17.62 10.84
N VAL A 346 7.38 17.30 10.16
CA VAL A 346 8.75 17.65 10.59
C VAL A 346 9.37 18.55 9.52
N PRO A 347 9.83 19.77 9.87
CA PRO A 347 10.42 20.66 8.88
C PRO A 347 11.71 20.07 8.30
N PRO A 348 12.00 20.30 7.01
CA PRO A 348 13.21 19.82 6.36
C PRO A 348 14.44 20.59 6.88
N ALA A 349 14.96 20.13 8.01
CA ALA A 349 16.04 20.77 8.77
C ALA A 349 17.00 19.75 9.40
N TYR A 350 16.79 18.46 9.15
CA TYR A 350 17.51 17.37 9.79
C TYR A 350 18.36 16.63 8.76
N SER A 351 19.45 16.01 9.19
CA SER A 351 20.22 15.11 8.33
C SER A 351 19.51 13.79 8.09
N SER A 352 18.58 13.39 8.97
CA SER A 352 17.64 12.29 8.77
C SER A 352 16.48 12.37 9.76
N VAL A 353 15.35 11.79 9.39
CA VAL A 353 14.17 11.59 10.24
C VAL A 353 13.73 10.13 10.13
N GLN A 354 13.76 9.39 11.23
CA GLN A 354 13.32 7.98 11.26
C GLN A 354 11.80 7.85 11.35
N ASP A 355 11.27 6.63 11.23
CA ASP A 355 9.84 6.33 11.37
C ASP A 355 9.28 6.70 12.74
N PHE A 356 8.03 7.18 12.76
CA PHE A 356 7.30 7.41 14.00
C PHE A 356 6.82 6.09 14.58
N GLY A 357 7.19 5.81 15.84
CA GLY A 357 6.75 4.59 16.51
C GLY A 357 5.24 4.49 16.64
N THR A 358 4.69 3.29 16.38
CA THR A 358 3.23 3.04 16.33
C THR A 358 2.48 3.47 17.60
N LYS A 359 3.06 3.24 18.80
CA LYS A 359 2.40 3.50 20.09
C LYS A 359 2.55 4.93 20.59
N LYS A 360 3.77 5.47 20.59
CA LYS A 360 4.06 6.80 21.18
C LYS A 360 4.24 7.91 20.16
N LYS A 361 4.32 7.56 18.87
CA LYS A 361 4.48 8.49 17.76
C LYS A 361 5.68 9.43 17.96
N ILE A 362 6.80 8.84 18.37
CA ILE A 362 8.10 9.49 18.54
C ILE A 362 9.05 8.95 17.47
N ALA A 363 9.82 9.84 16.86
CA ALA A 363 10.88 9.55 15.90
C ALA A 363 12.23 10.06 16.42
N ILE A 364 13.32 9.42 15.97
CA ILE A 364 14.67 9.96 16.13
C ILE A 364 14.97 10.87 14.95
N VAL A 365 15.50 12.05 15.26
CA VAL A 365 16.00 13.01 14.27
C VAL A 365 17.50 13.19 14.44
N SER A 366 18.23 13.49 13.36
CA SER A 366 19.67 13.75 13.44
C SER A 366 20.05 15.09 12.83
N GLN A 367 21.10 15.73 13.36
CA GLN A 367 21.72 16.92 12.77
C GLN A 367 23.23 16.82 12.83
N ARG A 368 23.92 17.35 11.82
CA ARG A 368 25.38 17.47 11.84
C ARG A 368 25.79 18.78 12.51
N ILE A 369 26.35 18.69 13.71
CA ILE A 369 26.79 19.82 14.54
C ILE A 369 28.29 19.70 14.77
N ALA A 370 29.06 20.74 14.40
CA ALA A 370 30.52 20.75 14.49
C ALA A 370 31.19 19.48 13.88
N GLY A 371 30.69 19.05 12.72
CA GLY A 371 31.19 17.88 12.00
C GLY A 371 30.69 16.51 12.51
N ARG A 372 29.95 16.45 13.63
CA ARG A 372 29.43 15.20 14.22
C ARG A 372 27.92 15.08 14.01
N PHE A 373 27.42 13.87 13.81
CA PHE A 373 25.98 13.60 13.87
C PHE A 373 25.54 13.50 15.33
N LEU A 374 24.62 14.37 15.72
CA LEU A 374 23.94 14.34 17.02
C LEU A 374 22.46 14.05 16.82
N PHE A 375 21.89 13.31 17.74
CA PHE A 375 20.54 12.78 17.68
C PHE A 375 19.63 13.50 18.67
N GLY A 376 18.36 13.65 18.30
CA GLY A 376 17.28 14.21 19.09
C GLY A 376 16.00 13.40 18.92
N LEU A 377 14.92 13.86 19.55
CA LEU A 377 13.60 13.22 19.48
C LEU A 377 12.55 14.22 19.02
N ALA A 378 11.69 13.80 18.11
CA ALA A 378 10.52 14.59 17.66
C ALA A 378 9.24 13.76 17.79
N ASN A 379 8.10 14.41 18.00
CA ASN A 379 6.79 13.76 17.93
C ASN A 379 6.11 13.96 16.56
N SER A 380 5.03 13.21 16.32
CA SER A 380 4.23 13.33 15.10
C SER A 380 3.42 14.63 14.99
N GLN A 381 3.58 15.56 15.93
CA GLN A 381 3.07 16.93 15.86
C GLN A 381 4.15 17.91 15.41
N GLY A 382 5.38 17.43 15.17
CA GLY A 382 6.52 18.25 14.75
C GLY A 382 7.26 18.92 15.90
N GLU A 383 6.89 18.64 17.14
CA GLU A 383 7.55 19.20 18.31
C GLU A 383 8.85 18.43 18.57
N LEU A 384 9.94 19.18 18.70
CA LEU A 384 11.22 18.66 19.15
C LEU A 384 11.15 18.39 20.65
N LEU A 385 10.96 17.13 21.02
CA LEU A 385 10.88 16.64 22.40
C LEU A 385 12.24 16.73 23.09
N ALA A 386 13.30 16.37 22.37
CA ALA A 386 14.68 16.46 22.85
C ALA A 386 15.59 17.00 21.74
N PRO A 387 16.46 17.98 22.03
CA PRO A 387 17.33 18.56 21.01
C PRO A 387 18.37 17.59 20.49
N CYS A 388 18.89 17.85 19.29
CA CYS A 388 19.99 17.09 18.68
C CYS A 388 21.31 17.32 19.43
N GLN A 389 21.47 16.68 20.59
CA GLN A 389 22.64 16.81 21.47
C GLN A 389 23.17 15.47 21.97
N TYR A 390 22.50 14.37 21.64
CA TYR A 390 22.87 13.03 22.08
C TYR A 390 23.79 12.38 21.06
N GLU A 391 24.83 11.68 21.52
CA GLU A 391 25.75 10.95 20.65
C GLU A 391 25.10 9.68 20.07
N ALA A 392 24.15 9.10 20.81
CA ALA A 392 23.35 7.97 20.35
C ALA A 392 22.01 7.93 21.07
N ILE A 393 20.99 7.43 20.38
CA ILE A 393 19.69 7.05 20.93
C ILE A 393 19.45 5.60 20.53
N ASP A 394 18.97 4.78 21.47
CA ASP A 394 18.73 3.35 21.22
C ASP A 394 17.50 3.11 20.36
N SER A 395 17.68 2.34 19.29
CA SER A 395 16.66 1.99 18.31
C SER A 395 16.76 0.50 17.94
N ALA A 396 15.80 -0.01 17.16
CA ALA A 396 15.86 -1.37 16.64
C ALA A 396 16.84 -1.48 15.46
N THR A 397 16.73 -0.57 14.50
CA THR A 397 17.62 -0.43 13.35
C THR A 397 18.03 1.03 13.18
N THR A 398 18.82 1.34 12.16
CA THR A 398 19.17 2.71 11.78
C THR A 398 18.01 3.52 11.20
N SER A 399 16.87 2.88 10.88
CA SER A 399 15.65 3.51 10.36
C SER A 399 14.46 3.43 11.33
N SER A 400 14.54 2.64 12.40
CA SER A 400 13.41 2.45 13.33
C SER A 400 13.32 3.48 14.46
N PRO A 401 12.10 3.79 14.95
CA PRO A 401 11.86 4.63 16.13
C PRO A 401 12.66 4.21 17.37
N PRO A 402 12.75 5.10 18.40
CA PRO A 402 13.46 4.78 19.62
C PRO A 402 12.79 3.63 20.38
N LYS A 403 13.61 2.76 20.98
CA LYS A 403 13.11 1.68 21.83
C LYS A 403 12.66 2.22 23.19
N LEU A 404 11.43 1.88 23.58
CA LEU A 404 10.91 2.19 24.91
C LEU A 404 11.11 1.03 25.88
N ARG A 405 11.62 1.33 27.08
CA ARG A 405 11.74 0.40 28.21
C ARG A 405 11.23 1.06 29.46
N LYS A 406 10.22 0.45 30.10
CA LYS A 406 9.48 1.07 31.22
C LYS A 406 9.07 2.52 30.93
N ASN A 407 8.63 2.78 29.69
CA ASN A 407 8.25 4.10 29.20
C ASN A 407 9.39 5.15 29.20
N LEU A 408 10.65 4.70 29.11
CA LEU A 408 11.85 5.54 28.98
C LEU A 408 12.67 5.12 27.74
N ILE A 409 13.47 6.04 27.22
CA ILE A 409 14.31 5.89 26.04
C ILE A 409 15.77 5.98 26.47
N PHE A 410 16.60 5.00 26.11
CA PHE A 410 18.04 5.05 26.42
C PHE A 410 18.76 5.94 25.40
N ALA A 411 19.64 6.80 25.90
CA ALA A 411 20.51 7.63 25.09
C ALA A 411 21.88 7.80 25.74
N ILE A 412 22.85 8.25 24.93
CA ILE A 412 24.19 8.62 25.37
C ILE A 412 24.35 10.11 25.11
N ASP A 413 24.69 10.88 26.14
CA ASP A 413 24.89 12.33 26.00
C ASP A 413 26.20 12.67 25.26
N ALA A 414 26.44 13.96 25.02
CA ALA A 414 27.64 14.43 24.31
C ALA A 414 28.96 14.17 25.07
N GLN A 415 28.90 13.80 26.35
CA GLN A 415 30.06 13.45 27.18
C GLN A 415 30.29 11.93 27.21
N GLY A 416 29.46 11.14 26.53
CA GLY A 416 29.55 9.68 26.53
C GLY A 416 28.90 9.03 27.75
N LEU A 417 28.04 9.74 28.49
CA LEU A 417 27.38 9.25 29.69
C LEU A 417 25.98 8.70 29.39
N ALA A 418 25.62 7.64 30.09
CA ALA A 418 24.32 6.98 30.00
C ALA A 418 23.20 7.87 30.56
N CYS A 419 22.13 8.00 29.79
CA CYS A 419 20.95 8.75 30.19
C CYS A 419 19.66 8.00 29.81
N MET A 420 18.62 8.21 30.61
CA MET A 420 17.27 7.74 30.29
C MET A 420 16.39 8.97 30.07
N LEU A 421 15.69 9.00 28.95
CA LEU A 421 14.79 10.07 28.57
C LEU A 421 13.35 9.61 28.76
N THR A 422 12.51 10.46 29.32
CA THR A 422 11.07 10.29 29.29
C THR A 422 10.55 10.49 27.85
N PRO A 423 9.31 10.06 27.55
CA PRO A 423 8.77 10.22 26.19
C PRO A 423 8.63 11.68 25.76
N ASP A 424 8.56 12.64 26.69
CA ASP A 424 8.63 14.08 26.42
C ASP A 424 10.08 14.62 26.33
N GLY A 425 11.07 13.73 26.21
CA GLY A 425 12.47 14.07 25.94
C GLY A 425 13.27 14.58 27.13
N LYS A 426 12.70 14.59 28.35
CA LYS A 426 13.39 15.04 29.56
C LYS A 426 14.25 13.92 30.15
N GLN A 427 15.40 14.30 30.68
CA GLN A 427 16.24 13.35 31.41
C GLN A 427 15.52 12.91 32.71
N ALA A 428 15.40 11.60 32.91
CA ALA A 428 14.86 11.01 34.14
C ALA A 428 15.82 11.19 35.34
N PHE A 429 17.12 11.33 35.06
CA PHE A 429 18.17 11.61 36.04
C PHE A 429 19.35 12.30 35.35
N THR A 430 20.21 12.97 36.13
CA THR A 430 21.44 13.57 35.62
C THR A 430 22.44 12.48 35.20
N PRO A 431 22.93 12.46 33.96
CA PRO A 431 23.89 11.46 33.50
C PRO A 431 25.18 11.52 34.32
N LEU A 432 25.58 10.39 34.90
CA LEU A 432 26.75 10.31 35.78
C LEU A 432 27.75 9.24 35.35
N TYR A 433 27.28 8.21 34.65
CA TYR A 433 28.06 7.01 34.43
C TYR A 433 28.21 6.74 32.93
N PRO A 434 29.44 6.46 32.44
CA PRO A 434 29.61 5.97 31.09
C PRO A 434 29.05 4.54 30.95
N PRO A 435 28.55 4.15 29.76
CA PRO A 435 28.18 2.75 29.51
C PRO A 435 29.37 1.81 29.72
N ALA A 436 29.12 0.64 30.31
CA ALA A 436 30.16 -0.38 30.50
C ALA A 436 30.63 -1.02 29.18
N HIS A 437 29.80 -0.95 28.13
CA HIS A 437 30.12 -1.47 26.79
C HIS A 437 29.43 -0.65 25.69
N HIS A 438 30.05 -0.58 24.51
CA HIS A 438 29.51 0.09 23.31
C HIS A 438 28.57 -0.79 22.46
N LEU A 439 28.15 -1.96 22.96
CA LEU A 439 27.28 -2.86 22.19
C LEU A 439 25.82 -2.50 22.49
N ARG A 440 25.12 -2.02 21.46
CA ARG A 440 23.68 -1.70 21.53
C ARG A 440 22.90 -2.95 21.95
N GLY A 441 21.91 -2.78 22.81
CA GLY A 441 21.12 -3.88 23.38
C GLY A 441 21.79 -4.63 24.54
N VAL A 442 23.11 -4.80 24.54
CA VAL A 442 23.83 -5.49 25.64
C VAL A 442 23.92 -4.60 26.88
N ALA A 443 24.18 -3.31 26.68
CA ALA A 443 24.21 -2.33 27.75
C ALA A 443 22.83 -2.10 28.40
N VAL A 444 21.74 -2.56 27.78
CA VAL A 444 20.35 -2.30 28.20
C VAL A 444 19.57 -3.61 28.32
N GLN A 445 19.51 -4.17 29.53
CA GLN A 445 18.66 -5.32 29.85
C GLN A 445 17.29 -4.83 30.32
N SER A 446 16.27 -5.71 30.27
CA SER A 446 14.85 -5.34 30.47
C SER A 446 14.58 -4.48 31.72
N ASP A 447 15.40 -4.60 32.76
CA ASP A 447 15.22 -3.90 34.02
C ASP A 447 16.38 -2.97 34.46
N PHE A 448 17.52 -2.95 33.77
CA PHE A 448 18.71 -2.19 34.19
C PHE A 448 19.72 -1.95 33.04
N LEU A 449 20.67 -1.03 33.28
CA LEU A 449 21.78 -0.66 32.41
C LEU A 449 23.12 -1.13 32.99
N TYR A 450 24.07 -1.52 32.13
CA TYR A 450 25.45 -1.71 32.57
C TYR A 450 26.27 -0.42 32.39
N VAL A 451 26.79 0.10 33.50
CA VAL A 451 27.53 1.37 33.55
C VAL A 451 28.84 1.23 34.30
N VAL A 452 29.74 2.21 34.15
CA VAL A 452 31.03 2.25 34.83
C VAL A 452 30.99 3.22 36.01
N ASN A 453 31.46 2.77 37.16
CA ASN A 453 31.75 3.63 38.30
C ASN A 453 33.03 3.17 38.99
N ASP A 454 33.97 4.10 39.23
CA ASP A 454 35.29 3.84 39.85
C ASP A 454 36.08 2.67 39.23
N GLY A 455 36.04 2.54 37.89
CA GLY A 455 36.75 1.48 37.16
C GLY A 455 36.10 0.09 37.24
N MET A 456 34.93 -0.01 37.87
CA MET A 456 34.12 -1.22 37.98
C MET A 456 32.87 -1.12 37.12
N ALA A 457 32.38 -2.26 36.62
CA ALA A 457 31.09 -2.38 35.96
C ALA A 457 29.98 -2.60 37.01
N TRP A 458 28.88 -1.88 36.83
CA TRP A 458 27.72 -1.90 37.70
C TRP A 458 26.44 -2.10 36.89
N SER A 459 25.43 -2.72 37.48
CA SER A 459 24.04 -2.55 37.04
C SER A 459 23.48 -1.28 37.66
N MET A 460 22.72 -0.54 36.87
CA MET A 460 22.05 0.69 37.27
C MET A 460 20.61 0.63 36.82
N ASP A 461 19.67 0.97 37.69
CA ASP A 461 18.28 1.10 37.26
C ASP A 461 18.06 2.34 36.37
N PHE A 462 16.84 2.48 35.85
CA PHE A 462 16.51 3.62 34.98
C PHE A 462 16.29 4.94 35.73
N THR A 463 16.49 4.98 37.05
CA THR A 463 16.48 6.21 37.88
C THR A 463 17.89 6.73 38.17
N GLY A 464 18.94 6.01 37.74
CA GLY A 464 20.33 6.35 38.00
C GLY A 464 20.89 5.72 39.28
N GLN A 465 20.12 4.87 39.97
CA GLN A 465 20.57 4.18 41.17
C GLN A 465 21.39 2.95 40.78
N LEU A 466 22.63 2.87 41.29
CA LEU A 466 23.45 1.66 41.19
C LEU A 466 22.83 0.53 42.03
N LEU A 467 22.69 -0.64 41.43
CA LEU A 467 22.05 -1.81 42.04
C LEU A 467 23.11 -2.82 42.51
N GLU A 468 23.88 -3.37 41.58
CA GLU A 468 24.86 -4.42 41.84
C GLU A 468 26.20 -4.09 41.16
N GLN A 469 27.29 -4.30 41.90
CA GLN A 469 28.64 -4.22 41.37
C GLN A 469 29.06 -5.60 40.85
N PHE A 470 29.60 -5.65 39.65
CA PHE A 470 30.11 -6.90 39.07
C PHE A 470 31.63 -7.02 39.27
N ASP A 471 32.42 -6.62 38.28
CA ASP A 471 33.88 -6.76 38.27
C ASP A 471 34.49 -5.48 37.66
N THR A 472 35.81 -5.42 37.52
CA THR A 472 36.50 -4.41 36.74
C THR A 472 35.91 -4.32 35.34
N VAL A 473 35.90 -3.12 34.76
CA VAL A 473 35.35 -2.92 33.41
C VAL A 473 36.03 -3.82 32.37
N GLU A 474 37.32 -4.08 32.52
CA GLU A 474 38.06 -4.98 31.63
C GLU A 474 37.58 -6.43 31.74
N ASN A 475 37.45 -6.96 32.97
CA ASN A 475 36.92 -8.31 33.19
C ASN A 475 35.47 -8.43 32.76
N PHE A 476 34.63 -7.41 33.03
CA PHE A 476 33.24 -7.39 32.62
C PHE A 476 33.11 -7.37 31.09
N LYS A 477 33.88 -6.51 30.40
CA LYS A 477 33.93 -6.49 28.92
C LYS A 477 34.42 -7.83 28.38
N ALA A 478 35.44 -8.43 28.99
CA ALA A 478 35.94 -9.74 28.60
C ALA A 478 34.90 -10.84 28.83
N ALA A 479 34.15 -10.79 29.94
CA ALA A 479 33.10 -11.76 30.28
C ALA A 479 31.89 -11.62 29.35
N ILE A 480 31.41 -10.40 29.10
CA ILE A 480 30.34 -10.12 28.14
C ILE A 480 30.79 -10.47 26.73
N THR A 481 31.99 -10.09 26.31
CA THR A 481 32.55 -10.49 25.01
C THR A 481 32.71 -12.00 24.93
N ALA A 482 33.11 -12.68 26.00
CA ALA A 482 33.22 -14.13 26.06
C ALA A 482 31.84 -14.80 26.04
N GLN A 483 30.83 -14.23 26.68
CA GLN A 483 29.46 -14.72 26.71
C GLN A 483 28.75 -14.50 25.37
N LEU A 484 28.92 -13.33 24.75
CA LEU A 484 28.54 -13.06 23.35
C LEU A 484 29.31 -13.98 22.42
N SER A 485 30.62 -14.13 22.63
CA SER A 485 31.42 -15.09 21.89
C SER A 485 30.86 -16.49 22.08
N GLU A 486 30.52 -16.93 23.28
CA GLU A 486 30.01 -18.27 23.57
C GLU A 486 28.59 -18.48 23.02
N SER A 487 27.71 -17.47 23.11
CA SER A 487 26.39 -17.47 22.47
C SER A 487 26.49 -17.43 20.95
N ILE A 488 27.57 -16.86 20.40
CA ILE A 488 27.90 -16.84 18.96
C ILE A 488 28.88 -18.00 18.60
N GLY A 489 29.28 -18.86 19.54
CA GLY A 489 30.12 -20.05 19.33
C GLY A 489 31.67 -19.91 19.28
N LEU A 490 32.28 -18.85 19.80
CA LEU A 490 33.70 -18.47 19.71
C LEU A 490 34.63 -18.97 20.86
N GLY A 491 34.18 -19.85 21.76
CA GLY A 491 34.93 -20.26 22.96
C GLY A 491 35.72 -21.58 22.92
N GLN A 492 35.50 -22.48 21.96
CA GLN A 492 36.21 -23.78 21.96
C GLN A 492 37.44 -23.79 21.07
N LYS A 493 38.64 -23.94 21.67
CA LYS A 493 39.86 -24.37 20.96
C LYS A 493 39.68 -25.82 20.48
N LYS A 494 39.13 -25.98 19.28
CA LYS A 494 39.41 -27.16 18.42
C LYS A 494 40.81 -27.01 17.82
N PRO A 495 41.53 -28.12 17.56
CA PRO A 495 42.79 -28.08 16.81
C PRO A 495 42.51 -27.40 15.47
N GLU A 496 43.36 -26.44 15.06
CA GLU A 496 43.24 -25.60 13.86
C GLU A 496 41.97 -25.86 13.04
N LYS A 497 40.86 -25.24 13.46
CA LYS A 497 39.69 -25.17 12.60
C LYS A 497 39.70 -23.83 11.90
N LYS A 498 40.01 -23.94 10.60
CA LYS A 498 39.62 -23.04 9.52
C LYS A 498 38.32 -22.30 9.84
N PRO A 499 38.11 -21.08 9.28
CA PRO A 499 36.81 -20.44 9.29
C PRO A 499 35.76 -21.53 9.03
N ALA A 500 34.69 -21.57 9.82
CA ALA A 500 33.48 -22.19 9.28
C ALA A 500 33.19 -21.31 8.07
N LYS A 501 33.68 -21.76 6.91
CA LYS A 501 33.32 -21.20 5.63
C LYS A 501 31.81 -21.19 5.72
N ARG A 502 31.19 -20.01 5.79
CA ARG A 502 29.90 -19.87 5.15
C ARG A 502 30.13 -20.44 3.77
N ARG A 503 29.59 -21.62 3.58
CA ARG A 503 29.73 -22.34 2.33
C ARG A 503 28.72 -21.65 1.44
N SER A 504 29.15 -20.52 0.89
CA SER A 504 28.52 -19.98 -0.28
C SER A 504 28.99 -20.79 -1.47
N PHE A 505 28.09 -21.01 -2.41
CA PHE A 505 28.40 -21.66 -3.66
C PHE A 505 27.97 -20.75 -4.80
N THR A 506 28.80 -20.65 -5.82
CA THR A 506 28.42 -19.96 -7.04
C THR A 506 27.39 -20.79 -7.80
N PRO A 507 26.60 -20.19 -8.70
CA PRO A 507 25.62 -20.93 -9.49
C PRO A 507 26.21 -22.15 -10.21
N ALA A 508 27.40 -22.00 -10.80
CA ALA A 508 28.13 -23.10 -11.44
C ALA A 508 28.51 -24.25 -10.48
N GLN A 509 28.83 -23.95 -9.22
CA GLN A 509 29.16 -24.95 -8.20
C GLN A 509 27.93 -25.74 -7.73
N ILE A 510 26.77 -25.07 -7.70
CA ILE A 510 25.48 -25.71 -7.38
C ILE A 510 25.02 -26.59 -8.54
N LEU A 511 25.02 -26.08 -9.77
CA LEU A 511 24.63 -26.82 -10.96
C LEU A 511 25.48 -28.07 -11.21
N ALA A 512 26.78 -28.03 -10.88
CA ALA A 512 27.68 -29.17 -11.02
C ALA A 512 27.44 -30.31 -10.00
N LYS A 513 26.65 -30.04 -8.94
CA LYS A 513 26.45 -30.94 -7.80
C LYS A 513 24.99 -31.31 -7.56
N ALA A 514 24.06 -30.51 -8.08
CA ALA A 514 22.63 -30.78 -8.05
C ALA A 514 22.30 -32.12 -8.74
N ASP A 515 21.86 -33.11 -7.95
CA ASP A 515 21.23 -34.32 -8.48
C ASP A 515 19.75 -34.01 -8.80
N ARG A 516 19.43 -33.97 -10.09
CA ARG A 516 18.08 -33.63 -10.56
C ARG A 516 17.02 -34.63 -10.10
N GLU A 517 17.34 -35.92 -10.01
CA GLU A 517 16.38 -36.93 -9.56
C GLU A 517 16.12 -36.81 -8.05
N GLN A 518 17.17 -36.50 -7.28
CA GLN A 518 17.05 -36.23 -5.85
C GLN A 518 16.22 -34.96 -5.59
N LEU A 519 16.51 -33.86 -6.30
CA LEU A 519 15.77 -32.60 -6.18
C LEU A 519 14.30 -32.76 -6.56
N ARG A 520 14.00 -33.51 -7.63
CA ARG A 520 12.61 -33.81 -8.04
C ARG A 520 11.88 -34.64 -7.00
N SER A 521 12.55 -35.64 -6.41
CA SER A 521 11.99 -36.45 -5.34
C SER A 521 11.68 -35.62 -4.09
N MET A 522 12.53 -34.64 -3.78
CA MET A 522 12.36 -33.73 -2.65
C MET A 522 11.28 -32.68 -2.90
N ALA A 523 11.26 -32.08 -4.08
CA ALA A 523 10.24 -31.14 -4.52
C ALA A 523 8.85 -31.77 -4.54
N ALA A 524 8.74 -33.04 -4.96
CA ALA A 524 7.48 -33.77 -4.92
C ALA A 524 6.94 -33.94 -3.49
N LEU A 525 7.81 -34.01 -2.48
CA LEU A 525 7.38 -34.09 -1.08
C LEU A 525 6.85 -32.74 -0.55
N LEU A 526 7.46 -31.62 -0.97
CA LEU A 526 7.01 -30.25 -0.63
C LEU A 526 5.74 -29.85 -1.38
N LEU A 527 5.61 -30.29 -2.63
CA LEU A 527 4.47 -30.00 -3.50
C LEU A 527 3.38 -31.08 -3.40
N LEU A 528 3.23 -31.65 -2.20
CA LEU A 528 2.14 -32.56 -1.82
C LEU A 528 1.94 -33.78 -2.74
N GLY A 529 3.02 -34.24 -3.38
CA GLY A 529 3.06 -35.40 -4.26
C GLY A 529 2.90 -35.12 -5.74
N ASP A 530 2.79 -33.86 -6.16
CA ASP A 530 2.69 -33.50 -7.58
C ASP A 530 4.05 -33.61 -8.28
N ALA A 531 4.30 -34.77 -8.90
CA ALA A 531 5.55 -35.05 -9.58
C ALA A 531 5.77 -34.18 -10.84
N ALA A 532 4.70 -33.71 -11.49
CA ALA A 532 4.80 -32.89 -12.69
C ALA A 532 5.15 -31.44 -12.31
N LEU A 533 4.50 -30.90 -11.29
CA LEU A 533 4.82 -29.59 -10.73
C LEU A 533 6.22 -29.57 -10.11
N ALA A 534 6.60 -30.62 -9.40
CA ALA A 534 7.94 -30.79 -8.86
C ALA A 534 9.02 -30.80 -9.94
N ALA A 535 8.80 -31.50 -11.05
CA ALA A 535 9.73 -31.50 -12.17
C ALA A 535 9.92 -30.08 -12.75
N ARG A 536 8.82 -29.36 -12.97
CA ARG A 536 8.84 -27.98 -13.47
C ARG A 536 9.53 -27.02 -12.50
N CYS A 537 9.23 -27.11 -11.21
CA CYS A 537 9.84 -26.26 -10.18
C CYS A 537 11.36 -26.45 -10.13
N VAL A 538 11.83 -27.71 -10.18
CA VAL A 538 13.27 -28.02 -10.27
C VAL A 538 13.89 -27.47 -11.54
N ASP A 539 13.22 -27.63 -12.68
CA ASP A 539 13.77 -27.17 -13.96
C ASP A 539 13.89 -25.64 -13.98
N ILE A 540 12.87 -24.89 -13.51
CA ILE A 540 12.91 -23.43 -13.36
C ILE A 540 14.03 -23.00 -12.41
N THR A 541 14.13 -23.61 -11.22
CA THR A 541 15.17 -23.26 -10.23
C THR A 541 16.58 -23.44 -10.81
N LEU A 542 16.78 -24.48 -11.63
CA LEU A 542 18.09 -24.75 -12.26
C LEU A 542 18.35 -23.87 -13.49
N GLU A 543 17.31 -23.45 -14.21
CA GLU A 543 17.40 -22.50 -15.33
C GLU A 543 17.73 -21.10 -14.82
N GLU A 544 17.00 -20.60 -13.81
CA GLU A 544 17.29 -19.33 -13.13
C GLU A 544 18.72 -19.28 -12.60
N LEU A 545 19.16 -20.37 -11.96
CA LEU A 545 20.53 -20.48 -11.48
C LEU A 545 21.57 -20.59 -12.60
N ALA A 546 21.19 -21.02 -13.80
CA ALA A 546 22.12 -21.05 -14.95
C ALA A 546 22.31 -19.67 -15.59
N ASP A 547 21.29 -18.82 -15.52
CA ASP A 547 21.25 -17.48 -16.11
C ASP A 547 21.65 -16.35 -15.13
N ASP A 548 21.84 -16.69 -13.85
CA ASP A 548 22.24 -15.75 -12.79
C ASP A 548 23.72 -15.32 -12.85
N ASP A 549 24.08 -14.25 -12.11
CA ASP A 549 25.45 -13.74 -12.03
C ASP A 549 26.43 -14.84 -11.60
N PRO A 550 27.44 -15.20 -12.42
CA PRO A 550 28.41 -16.25 -12.11
C PRO A 550 29.18 -16.03 -10.80
N GLU A 551 29.25 -14.79 -10.31
CA GLU A 551 29.93 -14.40 -9.08
C GLU A 551 28.96 -14.29 -7.87
N ALA A 552 27.66 -14.53 -8.05
CA ALA A 552 26.69 -14.57 -6.96
C ALA A 552 27.00 -15.71 -5.97
N GLU A 553 26.70 -15.49 -4.69
CA GLU A 553 27.05 -16.42 -3.60
C GLU A 553 25.80 -16.87 -2.83
N TYR A 554 25.48 -18.16 -2.93
CA TYR A 554 24.30 -18.76 -2.29
C TYR A 554 24.67 -19.58 -1.06
N GLU A 555 24.08 -19.26 0.09
CA GLU A 555 24.40 -19.90 1.36
C GLU A 555 23.81 -21.31 1.49
N GLY A 556 24.63 -22.28 1.89
CA GLY A 556 24.17 -23.62 2.27
C GLY A 556 25.29 -24.49 2.84
N GLU A 557 24.97 -25.48 3.68
CA GLU A 557 25.99 -26.39 4.22
C GLU A 557 26.64 -27.26 3.12
N THR A 558 25.91 -27.49 2.02
CA THR A 558 26.36 -28.12 0.77
C THR A 558 25.68 -27.44 -0.43
N PRO A 559 26.20 -27.62 -1.67
CA PRO A 559 25.54 -27.07 -2.85
C PRO A 559 24.11 -27.60 -3.03
N GLU A 560 23.86 -28.85 -2.62
CA GLU A 560 22.54 -29.46 -2.63
C GLU A 560 21.60 -28.82 -1.60
N ALA A 561 22.11 -28.38 -0.44
CA ALA A 561 21.36 -27.64 0.56
C ALA A 561 20.97 -26.23 0.08
N ALA A 562 21.92 -25.53 -0.56
CA ALA A 562 21.68 -24.22 -1.17
C ALA A 562 20.66 -24.32 -2.31
N CYS A 563 20.80 -25.32 -3.18
CA CYS A 563 19.84 -25.61 -4.24
C CYS A 563 18.44 -25.94 -3.70
N PHE A 564 18.37 -26.68 -2.60
CA PHE A 564 17.09 -27.03 -1.99
C PHE A 564 16.39 -25.81 -1.38
N PHE A 565 17.14 -24.89 -0.77
CA PHE A 565 16.59 -23.65 -0.24
C PHE A 565 16.04 -22.75 -1.35
N LEU A 566 16.75 -22.64 -2.48
CA LEU A 566 16.27 -21.96 -3.69
C LEU A 566 14.98 -22.60 -4.21
N LEU A 567 14.94 -23.93 -4.29
CA LEU A 567 13.76 -24.66 -4.73
C LEU A 567 12.55 -24.43 -3.82
N TRP A 568 12.75 -24.35 -2.50
CA TRP A 568 11.68 -23.97 -1.59
C TRP A 568 11.24 -22.52 -1.82
N SER A 569 12.17 -21.60 -2.03
CA SER A 569 11.86 -20.20 -2.34
C SER A 569 10.99 -20.08 -3.59
N THR A 570 11.34 -20.78 -4.68
CA THR A 570 10.53 -20.84 -5.90
C THR A 570 9.15 -21.45 -5.65
N ALA A 571 9.06 -22.51 -4.83
CA ALA A 571 7.77 -23.11 -4.47
C ALA A 571 6.91 -22.23 -3.56
N ALA A 572 7.53 -21.40 -2.72
CA ALA A 572 6.87 -20.45 -1.84
C ALA A 572 6.34 -19.24 -2.64
N ASP A 573 7.23 -18.59 -3.38
CA ASP A 573 6.98 -17.32 -4.07
C ASP A 573 6.11 -17.47 -5.33
N ALA A 574 6.42 -18.47 -6.18
CA ALA A 574 5.71 -18.63 -7.45
C ALA A 574 4.47 -19.54 -7.37
N LEU A 575 4.37 -20.40 -6.35
CA LEU A 575 3.35 -21.45 -6.28
C LEU A 575 2.55 -21.47 -4.97
N GLY A 576 2.88 -20.61 -3.99
CA GLY A 576 2.14 -20.48 -2.74
C GLY A 576 2.20 -21.69 -1.80
N HIS A 577 3.23 -22.54 -1.92
CA HIS A 577 3.39 -23.77 -1.12
C HIS A 577 4.26 -23.60 0.15
N GLY A 578 4.63 -22.37 0.50
CA GLY A 578 5.42 -22.04 1.66
C GLY A 578 5.50 -20.53 1.90
N THR A 579 6.04 -20.11 3.04
CA THR A 579 6.25 -18.69 3.36
C THR A 579 7.37 -18.52 4.39
N SER A 580 7.94 -17.32 4.50
CA SER A 580 8.85 -16.95 5.58
C SER A 580 8.19 -15.98 6.56
N LEU A 581 8.27 -16.28 7.86
CA LEU A 581 7.81 -15.38 8.92
C LEU A 581 8.97 -15.00 9.84
N ASP A 582 9.12 -13.71 10.13
CA ASP A 582 9.99 -13.23 11.22
C ASP A 582 9.38 -13.64 12.56
N TRP A 583 10.22 -13.99 13.54
CA TRP A 583 9.74 -14.41 14.87
C TRP A 583 8.88 -13.35 15.58
N LYS A 584 8.96 -12.08 15.18
CA LYS A 584 8.16 -10.96 15.70
C LYS A 584 6.84 -10.75 14.97
N SER A 585 6.66 -11.32 13.77
CA SER A 585 5.46 -11.20 12.95
C SER A 585 4.34 -12.14 13.42
N VAL A 586 4.07 -12.16 14.73
CA VAL A 586 3.05 -13.03 15.34
C VAL A 586 1.65 -12.69 14.81
N ASP A 587 1.43 -11.42 14.45
CA ASP A 587 0.22 -10.89 13.83
C ASP A 587 -0.04 -11.40 12.40
N GLU A 588 0.96 -12.02 11.76
CA GLU A 588 0.79 -12.69 10.47
C GLU A 588 0.28 -14.14 10.60
N VAL A 589 0.31 -14.72 11.80
CA VAL A 589 -0.20 -16.09 12.04
C VAL A 589 -1.70 -16.22 11.73
N PRO A 590 -2.61 -15.32 12.18
CA PRO A 590 -4.02 -15.37 11.78
C PRO A 590 -4.26 -15.19 10.28
N ARG A 591 -3.25 -14.72 9.52
CA ARG A 591 -3.31 -14.46 8.07
C ARG A 591 -2.56 -15.50 7.25
N ILE A 592 -2.12 -16.61 7.85
CA ILE A 592 -1.29 -17.63 7.19
C ILE A 592 -1.87 -18.15 5.86
N ALA A 593 -3.20 -18.15 5.71
CA ALA A 593 -3.90 -18.55 4.48
C ALA A 593 -3.62 -17.63 3.27
N ARG A 594 -3.19 -16.39 3.51
CA ARG A 594 -2.74 -15.44 2.48
C ARG A 594 -1.31 -15.73 2.01
N HIS A 595 -0.54 -16.42 2.85
CA HIS A 595 0.87 -16.69 2.65
C HIS A 595 1.14 -18.11 2.14
N ILE A 596 0.30 -19.08 2.50
CA ILE A 596 0.33 -20.46 1.99
C ILE A 596 -1.03 -20.75 1.35
N GLY A 597 -1.06 -20.82 0.02
CA GLY A 597 -2.24 -20.94 -0.83
C GLY A 597 -2.92 -22.33 -0.83
N LEU A 598 -3.04 -22.96 0.34
CA LEU A 598 -3.68 -24.27 0.49
C LEU A 598 -5.15 -24.14 0.91
N PRO A 599 -6.09 -24.88 0.27
CA PRO A 599 -7.50 -24.87 0.67
C PRO A 599 -7.73 -25.22 2.15
N ALA A 600 -6.87 -26.07 2.73
CA ALA A 600 -6.93 -26.50 4.13
C ALA A 600 -6.59 -25.41 5.15
N LEU A 601 -6.11 -24.23 4.71
CA LEU A 601 -5.82 -23.09 5.58
C LEU A 601 -6.84 -21.95 5.43
N ARG A 602 -7.75 -22.00 4.45
CA ARG A 602 -8.68 -20.89 4.14
C ARG A 602 -9.62 -20.53 5.28
N ASP A 603 -9.94 -21.49 6.13
CA ASP A 603 -10.81 -21.34 7.30
C ASP A 603 -10.03 -21.31 8.63
N PHE A 604 -8.69 -21.25 8.57
CA PHE A 604 -7.87 -21.10 9.76
C PHE A 604 -8.12 -19.73 10.41
N SER A 605 -8.35 -19.74 11.73
CA SER A 605 -8.44 -18.53 12.53
C SER A 605 -7.75 -18.74 13.88
N TRP A 606 -7.01 -17.74 14.33
CA TRP A 606 -6.36 -17.73 15.64
C TRP A 606 -6.76 -16.42 16.32
N THR A 607 -7.60 -16.50 17.36
CA THR A 607 -8.15 -15.32 18.06
C THR A 607 -7.50 -15.17 19.43
N GLU A 608 -6.93 -13.99 19.69
CA GLU A 608 -6.29 -13.64 20.97
C GLU A 608 -7.33 -13.61 22.10
N ARG A 609 -7.60 -14.75 22.73
CA ARG A 609 -8.02 -14.88 24.15
C ARG A 609 -8.13 -16.31 24.69
N GLU A 610 -8.01 -17.35 23.87
CA GLU A 610 -7.97 -18.74 24.37
C GLU A 610 -6.69 -19.52 24.00
N ASP A 611 -5.93 -19.11 22.96
CA ASP A 611 -4.85 -19.91 22.36
C ASP A 611 -3.42 -19.33 22.46
N GLY A 612 -3.20 -18.27 23.26
CA GLY A 612 -1.87 -17.67 23.48
C GLY A 612 -1.49 -16.51 22.53
N ASP A 613 -0.31 -15.91 22.74
CA ASP A 613 0.18 -14.71 22.01
C ASP A 613 1.64 -14.85 21.51
N ALA A 614 2.23 -16.04 21.58
CA ALA A 614 3.59 -16.31 21.12
C ALA A 614 3.64 -17.01 19.75
N MET A 615 4.68 -16.73 18.95
CA MET A 615 4.90 -17.38 17.63
C MET A 615 4.84 -18.90 17.71
N ALA A 616 5.48 -19.51 18.71
CA ALA A 616 5.48 -20.96 18.88
C ALA A 616 4.07 -21.54 19.12
N GLU A 617 3.19 -20.79 19.79
CA GLU A 617 1.80 -21.18 20.04
C GLU A 617 0.96 -21.05 18.77
N GLY A 618 1.15 -19.97 18.01
CA GLY A 618 0.52 -19.78 16.70
C GLY A 618 0.91 -20.87 15.69
N LEU A 619 2.19 -21.24 15.61
CA LEU A 619 2.63 -22.34 14.73
C LEU A 619 2.08 -23.70 15.16
N ALA A 620 1.93 -23.94 16.47
CA ALA A 620 1.29 -25.14 17.01
C ALA A 620 -0.22 -25.17 16.69
N ALA A 621 -0.90 -24.01 16.71
CA ALA A 621 -2.28 -23.88 16.29
C ALA A 621 -2.46 -24.21 14.79
N ILE A 622 -1.58 -23.68 13.93
CA ILE A 622 -1.57 -24.01 12.49
C ILE A 622 -1.36 -25.52 12.28
N ALA A 623 -0.37 -26.12 12.97
CA ALA A 623 -0.11 -27.55 12.87
C ALA A 623 -1.31 -28.40 13.32
N THR A 624 -2.02 -27.97 14.37
CA THR A 624 -3.24 -28.63 14.86
C THR A 624 -4.37 -28.54 13.84
N HIS A 625 -4.55 -27.38 13.19
CA HIS A 625 -5.55 -27.16 12.14
C HIS A 625 -5.29 -28.02 10.89
N LEU A 626 -4.02 -28.22 10.54
CA LEU A 626 -3.63 -29.03 9.36
C LEU A 626 -3.77 -30.55 9.58
N ALA A 627 -3.73 -31.03 10.82
CA ALA A 627 -3.69 -32.46 11.13
C ALA A 627 -4.91 -33.26 10.62
N PRO A 628 -6.18 -32.78 10.72
CA PRO A 628 -7.35 -33.44 10.15
C PRO A 628 -7.28 -33.62 8.62
N HIS A 629 -6.56 -32.73 7.94
CA HIS A 629 -6.35 -32.79 6.49
C HIS A 629 -5.19 -33.72 6.08
N GLN A 630 -4.61 -34.46 7.03
CA GLN A 630 -3.42 -35.31 6.84
C GLN A 630 -2.21 -34.52 6.34
N LEU A 631 -2.07 -33.28 6.80
CA LEU A 631 -0.97 -32.38 6.50
C LEU A 631 -0.15 -32.07 7.77
N ARG A 632 1.13 -31.76 7.59
CA ARG A 632 2.08 -31.39 8.64
C ARG A 632 2.77 -30.09 8.25
N LEU A 633 2.84 -29.16 9.19
CA LEU A 633 3.66 -27.96 9.06
C LEU A 633 5.13 -28.34 9.26
N VAL A 634 6.01 -27.82 8.41
CA VAL A 634 7.45 -28.01 8.53
C VAL A 634 8.16 -26.67 8.50
N ASN A 635 9.08 -26.45 9.44
CA ASN A 635 10.07 -25.39 9.34
C ASN A 635 11.35 -25.96 8.75
N LEU A 636 11.77 -25.47 7.59
CA LEU A 636 12.84 -26.05 6.77
C LEU A 636 14.24 -25.71 7.27
N HIS A 637 14.35 -24.61 8.01
CA HIS A 637 15.62 -24.15 8.56
C HIS A 637 15.43 -23.64 9.98
N GLY A 638 16.22 -24.16 10.91
CA GLY A 638 16.22 -23.75 12.33
C GLY A 638 17.09 -22.52 12.58
N GLY A 639 16.86 -21.42 11.87
CA GLY A 639 17.46 -20.12 12.17
C GLY A 639 16.85 -19.50 13.44
N GLU A 640 17.58 -18.61 14.11
CA GLU A 640 17.11 -18.00 15.38
C GLU A 640 16.03 -16.92 15.17
N ASP A 641 15.95 -16.30 13.99
CA ASP A 641 15.09 -15.12 13.76
C ASP A 641 14.00 -15.28 12.65
N THR A 642 14.06 -16.32 11.80
CA THR A 642 13.11 -16.48 10.69
C THR A 642 12.67 -17.94 10.53
N TYR A 643 11.36 -18.14 10.41
CA TYR A 643 10.73 -19.43 10.16
C TYR A 643 10.48 -19.62 8.66
N TYR A 644 11.00 -20.69 8.08
CA TYR A 644 10.83 -21.04 6.68
C TYR A 644 9.79 -22.15 6.57
N LEU A 645 8.53 -21.75 6.47
CA LEU A 645 7.38 -22.64 6.62
C LEU A 645 7.01 -23.28 5.29
N GLY A 646 6.74 -24.58 5.33
CA GLY A 646 6.14 -25.35 4.24
C GLY A 646 5.17 -26.37 4.80
N VAL A 647 4.45 -27.05 3.91
CA VAL A 647 3.48 -28.09 4.29
C VAL A 647 3.77 -29.38 3.55
N VAL A 648 3.79 -30.50 4.27
CA VAL A 648 3.98 -31.84 3.69
C VAL A 648 2.83 -32.77 4.09
N ARG A 649 2.59 -33.84 3.32
CA ARG A 649 1.61 -34.86 3.71
C ARG A 649 2.12 -35.64 4.92
N THR A 650 1.24 -35.99 5.85
CA THR A 650 1.60 -36.74 7.06
C THR A 650 2.31 -38.06 6.75
N GLN A 651 1.88 -38.77 5.71
CA GLN A 651 2.52 -40.01 5.26
C GLN A 651 3.94 -39.81 4.69
N ASP A 652 4.25 -38.60 4.22
CA ASP A 652 5.51 -38.26 3.55
C ASP A 652 6.51 -37.59 4.50
N ALA A 653 6.09 -37.17 5.70
CA ALA A 653 6.92 -36.42 6.64
C ALA A 653 8.24 -37.14 7.02
N ALA A 654 8.20 -38.48 7.14
CA ALA A 654 9.38 -39.30 7.41
C ALA A 654 10.34 -39.36 6.21
N ALA A 655 9.78 -39.47 5.00
CA ALA A 655 10.57 -39.44 3.76
C ALA A 655 11.19 -38.05 3.54
N PHE A 656 10.42 -37.00 3.80
CA PHE A 656 10.86 -35.60 3.73
C PHE A 656 12.01 -35.33 4.71
N SER A 657 11.84 -35.69 5.99
CA SER A 657 12.90 -35.50 7.00
C SER A 657 14.18 -36.23 6.64
N LYS A 658 14.06 -37.46 6.13
CA LYS A 658 15.22 -38.24 5.67
C LYS A 658 15.92 -37.57 4.49
N ALA A 659 15.17 -37.07 3.51
CA ALA A 659 15.73 -36.42 2.34
C ALA A 659 16.38 -35.06 2.69
N ALA A 660 15.74 -34.27 3.54
CA ALA A 660 16.28 -33.01 4.04
C ALA A 660 17.58 -33.22 4.85
N GLN A 661 17.63 -34.24 5.71
CA GLN A 661 18.85 -34.61 6.44
C GLN A 661 19.98 -35.08 5.51
N GLN A 662 19.65 -35.78 4.42
CA GLN A 662 20.62 -36.16 3.38
C GLN A 662 21.19 -34.93 2.66
N ALA A 663 20.39 -33.88 2.50
CA ALA A 663 20.81 -32.56 1.99
C ALA A 663 21.40 -31.65 3.08
N ALA A 664 21.79 -32.20 4.24
CA ALA A 664 22.37 -31.47 5.37
C ALA A 664 21.46 -30.38 5.99
N LEU A 665 20.16 -30.44 5.76
CA LEU A 665 19.16 -29.58 6.40
C LEU A 665 18.65 -30.20 7.70
N ARG A 666 18.14 -29.35 8.59
CA ARG A 666 17.59 -29.76 9.88
C ARG A 666 16.14 -29.28 10.02
N PRO A 667 15.19 -29.90 9.30
CA PRO A 667 13.82 -29.48 9.38
C PRO A 667 13.23 -29.80 10.75
N VAL A 668 12.37 -28.90 11.25
CA VAL A 668 11.56 -29.11 12.43
C VAL A 668 10.14 -29.38 11.96
N LEU A 669 9.67 -30.61 12.17
CA LEU A 669 8.27 -30.97 11.94
C LEU A 669 7.46 -30.55 13.16
N LEU A 670 6.46 -29.71 12.92
CA LEU A 670 5.50 -29.27 13.94
C LEU A 670 4.26 -30.16 13.94
#